data_AF-A0A7H8ILK9-F1
#
_entry.id   AF-A0A7H8ILK9-F1
#
_cell.length_a   1.000
_cell.length_b   1.000
_cell.length_c   1.000
_cell.angle_alpha   90.00
_cell.angle_beta   90.00
_cell.angle_gamma   90.00
#
_symmetry.space_group_name_H-M   'P 1'
#
loop_
_entity.id
_entity.type
_entity.pdbx_description
1 polymer ?
#
loop_
_entity_poly.entity_id
_entity_poly.type
_entity_poly.pdbx_seq_one_letter_code
_entity_poly.pdbx_strand_id
1 'polypeptide(L)'
;MKISFLLHNAYGIGGTIRSTFNVAGALAARHTVEIVSVIRTIDTPQLPLHPAVRLRPLIDQRPDAEGGSTDLGHPLLERPSAHVPAAEAKGTVNFNALTDERIADHLDRTDADVVIATRPGLVICLAALGRKGRYLRIGQEHRLYGTHRAGIRAACDAAIPLLDAHTAVSEADAATHRARLPGIPTRLTALPNAVPATGVEPSDGRARLVVAAGRLIPVKRYDLLVGAWATVAAEHPDWRLRIYGRGPQQPALRRQIDGLGLAGRITLMGAHSPIETEWAKGAIAAVTSREESFGMTIVEAMHCGVPVVATDCPHGPGEIITDGRDGLLVPPGDTDGIAKGLLTLIEDDALRRTMAAAARESARRYAPERVAAAYEELFTELRAARGTPSPAAAATRHTTGTFLPGVLGQRAAHHATGTPLTALKGAVRALIRRPLRPVASCRVTPDGRLSLLVEPDGVHGSGLTLTLTRRHADGDGEPVRVPLLPPAAPAAPWTATLDRGALDLAEGRWDLHVVRPSDGARRRVVCRYAEGRGLLGLEPLPGSPFCWWIPYLTVDGYLALRTWRRPCHAEAREIHAGADGLTVEGTLHGVLFGPGTSPRAVATPRGACRAVYTEVTVLDSGRFRFTLPYERVHAAREGRAGSAVWELTLRKSPDSTVPIRLGRIIGDILDRDRTDVHPVTHGVRPYLTRAGDLVIGCPTTVN
;
A
#
# COMPACT_ATOMS: atom_id res chain seq x y z
N MET A 1 -0.23 30.26 10.53
CA MET A 1 -0.66 29.68 11.82
C MET A 1 0.25 28.52 12.17
N LYS A 2 0.34 28.18 13.46
CA LYS A 2 0.95 26.94 13.95
C LYS A 2 -0.13 25.90 14.29
N ILE A 3 -0.10 24.76 13.62
CA ILE A 3 -1.10 23.69 13.79
C ILE A 3 -0.42 22.49 14.45
N SER A 4 -1.01 21.99 15.53
CA SER A 4 -0.53 20.79 16.24
C SER A 4 -1.57 19.67 16.12
N PHE A 5 -1.20 18.57 15.45
CA PHE A 5 -1.98 17.33 15.47
C PHE A 5 -1.52 16.46 16.63
N LEU A 6 -2.44 16.10 17.52
CA LEU A 6 -2.20 15.11 18.57
C LEU A 6 -2.62 13.73 18.04
N LEU A 7 -1.63 12.86 17.83
CA LEU A 7 -1.80 11.47 17.40
C LEU A 7 -1.41 10.53 18.52
N HIS A 8 -2.15 9.43 18.70
CA HIS A 8 -1.80 8.47 19.75
C HIS A 8 -0.50 7.74 19.41
N ASN A 9 -0.33 7.33 18.17
CA ASN A 9 0.87 6.67 17.66
C ASN A 9 1.07 7.05 16.18
N ALA A 10 2.12 7.79 15.85
CA ALA A 10 2.48 8.18 14.49
C ALA A 10 3.32 7.13 13.73
N TYR A 11 3.72 6.03 14.37
CA TYR A 11 4.71 5.08 13.85
C TYR A 11 4.09 3.80 13.25
N GLY A 12 2.76 3.64 13.33
CA GLY A 12 2.04 2.55 12.67
C GLY A 12 1.60 2.87 11.23
N ILE A 13 0.88 1.94 10.60
CA ILE A 13 0.37 2.04 9.21
C ILE A 13 -1.15 2.25 9.11
N GLY A 14 -1.80 2.63 10.22
CA GLY A 14 -3.26 2.77 10.29
C GLY A 14 -3.80 3.93 9.46
N GLY A 15 -5.09 3.84 9.07
CA GLY A 15 -5.71 4.85 8.22
C GLY A 15 -5.76 6.25 8.83
N THR A 16 -5.98 6.37 10.14
CA THR A 16 -5.89 7.65 10.86
C THR A 16 -4.52 8.30 10.72
N ILE A 17 -3.44 7.52 10.82
CA ILE A 17 -2.06 8.00 10.70
C ILE A 17 -1.83 8.49 9.27
N ARG A 18 -2.20 7.67 8.28
CA ARG A 18 -2.08 8.00 6.85
C ARG A 18 -2.81 9.30 6.50
N SER A 19 -4.10 9.39 6.86
CA SER A 19 -4.92 10.58 6.60
C SER A 19 -4.36 11.83 7.28
N THR A 20 -3.93 11.71 8.54
CA THR A 20 -3.31 12.82 9.28
C THR A 20 -2.00 13.28 8.62
N PHE A 21 -1.14 12.35 8.20
CA PHE A 21 0.12 12.67 7.52
C PHE A 21 -0.13 13.41 6.20
N ASN A 22 -1.12 12.95 5.43
CA ASN A 22 -1.48 13.55 4.14
C ASN A 22 -1.96 15.00 4.32
N VAL A 23 -2.93 15.23 5.21
CA VAL A 23 -3.46 16.59 5.42
C VAL A 23 -2.44 17.50 6.11
N ALA A 24 -1.64 16.98 7.05
CA ALA A 24 -0.56 17.74 7.69
C ALA A 24 0.49 18.18 6.66
N GLY A 25 0.86 17.30 5.72
CA GLY A 25 1.76 17.62 4.62
C GLY A 25 1.24 18.74 3.73
N ALA A 26 -0.05 18.70 3.36
CA ALA A 26 -0.68 19.74 2.56
C ALA A 26 -0.78 21.08 3.32
N LEU A 27 -1.18 21.06 4.60
CA LEU A 27 -1.21 22.26 5.44
C LEU A 27 0.19 22.87 5.62
N ALA A 28 1.25 22.05 5.65
CA ALA A 28 2.62 22.51 5.81
C ALA A 28 3.14 23.35 4.64
N ALA A 29 2.43 23.37 3.50
CA ALA A 29 2.72 24.28 2.40
C ALA A 29 2.48 25.75 2.75
N ARG A 30 1.56 26.04 3.70
CA ARG A 30 1.14 27.39 4.08
C ARG A 30 1.23 27.69 5.58
N HIS A 31 1.48 26.68 6.40
CA HIS A 31 1.45 26.76 7.85
C HIS A 31 2.62 26.04 8.50
N THR A 32 2.95 26.40 9.73
CA THR A 32 3.87 25.62 10.56
C THR A 32 3.08 24.45 11.14
N VAL A 33 3.41 23.22 10.76
CA VAL A 33 2.66 22.03 11.21
C VAL A 33 3.56 21.13 12.04
N GLU A 34 3.07 20.73 13.21
CA GLU A 34 3.65 19.65 13.98
C GLU A 34 2.65 18.50 14.19
N ILE A 35 3.20 17.29 14.24
CA ILE A 35 2.53 16.09 14.71
C ILE A 35 3.18 15.73 16.05
N VAL A 36 2.36 15.69 17.08
CA VAL A 36 2.73 15.26 18.42
C VAL A 36 2.21 13.85 18.61
N SER A 37 3.10 12.88 18.54
CA SER A 37 2.78 11.49 18.82
C SER A 37 2.82 11.28 20.33
N VAL A 38 1.77 10.73 20.93
CA VAL A 38 1.79 10.41 22.37
C VAL A 38 2.88 9.39 22.66
N ILE A 39 2.98 8.34 21.84
CA ILE A 39 4.00 7.29 21.99
C ILE A 39 4.89 7.15 20.76
N ARG A 40 6.12 6.66 21.00
CA ARG A 40 7.05 6.15 20.00
C ARG A 40 7.42 4.72 20.32
N THR A 41 7.32 3.84 19.32
CA THR A 41 7.66 2.41 19.48
C THR A 41 8.80 1.95 18.58
N ILE A 42 9.15 2.75 17.56
CA ILE A 42 10.24 2.49 16.61
C ILE A 42 10.90 3.82 16.21
N ASP A 43 12.05 3.77 15.56
CA ASP A 43 12.85 4.96 15.28
C ASP A 43 12.18 5.90 14.28
N THR A 44 11.69 5.35 13.17
CA THR A 44 11.14 6.11 12.06
C THR A 44 9.71 5.65 11.77
N PRO A 45 8.80 6.56 11.40
CA PRO A 45 7.47 6.17 10.95
C PRO A 45 7.55 5.25 9.73
N GLN A 46 6.66 4.26 9.67
CA GLN A 46 6.55 3.35 8.51
C GLN A 46 5.89 4.03 7.30
N LEU A 47 5.10 5.09 7.54
CA LEU A 47 4.48 5.89 6.48
C LEU A 47 5.35 7.12 6.18
N PRO A 48 5.47 7.53 4.90
CA PRO A 48 6.23 8.71 4.54
C PRO A 48 5.59 9.97 5.14
N LEU A 49 6.39 10.79 5.81
CA LEU A 49 5.99 12.08 6.35
C LEU A 49 6.59 13.21 5.50
N HIS A 50 5.80 14.24 5.23
CA HIS A 50 6.28 15.41 4.50
C HIS A 50 7.41 16.13 5.29
N PRO A 51 8.55 16.49 4.66
CA PRO A 51 9.72 17.04 5.37
C PRO A 51 9.47 18.34 6.15
N ALA A 52 8.49 19.13 5.72
CA ALA A 52 8.10 20.37 6.40
C ALA A 52 7.24 20.14 7.66
N VAL A 53 6.78 18.91 7.91
CA VAL A 53 6.00 18.56 9.10
C VAL A 53 6.94 18.10 10.20
N ARG A 54 6.90 18.76 11.36
CA ARG A 54 7.69 18.36 12.52
C ARG A 54 7.00 17.20 13.25
N LEU A 55 7.64 16.03 13.35
CA LEU A 55 7.16 14.94 14.20
C LEU A 55 7.96 14.90 15.50
N ARG A 56 7.27 14.83 16.64
CA ARG A 56 7.88 14.57 17.95
C ARG A 56 7.04 13.65 18.82
N PRO A 57 7.65 12.72 19.57
CA PRO A 57 6.94 11.93 20.57
C PRO A 57 6.85 12.65 21.92
N LEU A 58 5.88 12.24 22.76
CA LEU A 58 5.80 12.63 24.17
C LEU A 58 6.38 11.57 25.11
N ILE A 59 6.23 10.28 24.74
CA ILE A 59 6.71 9.11 25.49
C ILE A 59 7.48 8.21 24.52
N ASP A 60 8.68 7.79 24.90
CA ASP A 60 9.49 6.84 24.15
C ASP A 60 9.42 5.44 24.76
N GLN A 61 8.84 4.49 24.04
CA GLN A 61 8.66 3.09 24.47
C GLN A 61 9.49 2.12 23.63
N ARG A 62 10.55 2.60 22.97
CA ARG A 62 11.48 1.72 22.24
C ARG A 62 12.28 0.86 23.24
N PRO A 63 12.32 -0.48 23.07
CA PRO A 63 13.13 -1.37 23.91
C PRO A 63 14.64 -1.06 23.83
N ASP A 64 15.12 -0.74 22.62
CA ASP A 64 16.54 -0.57 22.31
C ASP A 64 16.91 0.89 22.01
N ALA A 65 16.35 1.85 22.76
CA ALA A 65 16.60 3.26 22.52
C ALA A 65 18.10 3.61 22.71
N GLU A 66 18.80 3.93 21.63
CA GLU A 66 20.18 4.44 21.69
C GLU A 66 20.26 5.67 22.62
N GLY A 67 21.19 5.65 23.58
CA GLY A 67 21.40 6.74 24.53
C GLY A 67 20.58 6.68 25.82
N GLY A 68 19.80 5.62 26.06
CA GLY A 68 19.20 5.32 27.37
C GLY A 68 17.96 6.14 27.76
N SER A 69 17.46 7.06 26.92
CA SER A 69 16.21 7.79 27.21
C SER A 69 14.99 7.00 26.71
N THR A 70 14.62 5.96 27.45
CA THR A 70 13.34 5.26 27.29
C THR A 70 12.47 5.55 28.51
N ASP A 71 11.17 5.73 28.31
CA ASP A 71 10.19 5.85 29.40
C ASP A 71 9.74 4.45 29.88
N LEU A 72 10.25 3.35 29.30
CA LEU A 72 9.99 2.00 29.78
C LEU A 72 10.37 1.86 31.26
N GLY A 73 9.47 1.30 32.07
CA GLY A 73 9.64 1.16 33.51
C GLY A 73 9.27 2.40 34.33
N HIS A 74 8.81 3.50 33.70
CA HIS A 74 8.30 4.66 34.42
C HIS A 74 7.06 4.28 35.27
N PRO A 75 7.00 4.60 36.58
CA PRO A 75 5.95 4.09 37.48
C PRO A 75 4.54 4.53 37.09
N LEU A 76 4.40 5.66 36.40
CA LEU A 76 3.11 6.13 35.89
C LEU A 76 2.58 5.34 34.67
N LEU A 77 3.40 4.50 34.02
CA LEU A 77 2.91 3.63 32.94
C LEU A 77 1.93 2.56 33.44
N GLU A 78 2.13 2.09 34.68
CA GLU A 78 1.30 1.06 35.33
C GLU A 78 0.02 1.65 35.97
N ARG A 79 -0.05 2.97 36.10
CA ARG A 79 -1.21 3.65 36.69
C ARG A 79 -2.23 4.00 35.59
N PRO A 80 -3.50 3.63 35.71
CA PRO A 80 -4.54 3.98 34.73
C PRO A 80 -4.65 5.50 34.54
N SER A 81 -5.08 5.92 33.36
CA SER A 81 -5.41 7.32 33.08
C SER A 81 -6.56 7.78 33.98
N ALA A 82 -6.47 9.01 34.48
CA ALA A 82 -7.53 9.68 35.23
C ALA A 82 -8.62 10.26 34.32
N HIS A 83 -8.36 10.38 33.02
CA HIS A 83 -9.26 11.03 32.06
C HIS A 83 -9.86 10.04 31.06
N VAL A 84 -9.06 9.11 30.55
CA VAL A 84 -9.47 8.22 29.47
C VAL A 84 -9.98 6.90 30.04
N PRO A 85 -11.20 6.46 29.70
CA PRO A 85 -11.73 5.18 30.16
C PRO A 85 -10.82 4.01 29.77
N ALA A 86 -10.56 3.09 30.71
CA ALA A 86 -9.76 1.88 30.48
C ALA A 86 -10.24 1.04 29.28
N ALA A 87 -11.54 1.15 28.93
CA ALA A 87 -12.12 0.49 27.76
C ALA A 87 -11.50 0.93 26.42
N GLU A 88 -10.82 2.08 26.37
CA GLU A 88 -10.12 2.59 25.18
C GLU A 88 -8.72 2.00 24.98
N ALA A 89 -8.17 1.34 26.00
CA ALA A 89 -6.90 0.62 25.94
C ALA A 89 -6.89 -0.41 24.79
N LYS A 90 -5.79 -0.45 24.02
CA LYS A 90 -5.57 -1.44 22.94
C LYS A 90 -4.15 -1.99 22.98
N GLY A 91 -4.01 -3.21 23.49
CA GLY A 91 -2.76 -3.96 23.47
C GLY A 91 -1.68 -3.34 24.35
N THR A 92 -0.45 -3.23 23.84
CA THR A 92 0.72 -2.72 24.56
C THR A 92 0.82 -1.19 24.58
N VAL A 93 -0.14 -0.48 23.98
CA VAL A 93 -0.14 1.00 23.91
C VAL A 93 -1.44 1.52 24.52
N ASN A 94 -1.38 1.89 25.79
CA ASN A 94 -2.54 2.29 26.59
C ASN A 94 -2.42 3.74 27.07
N PHE A 95 -3.57 4.37 27.32
CA PHE A 95 -3.63 5.59 28.10
C PHE A 95 -3.40 5.27 29.57
N ASN A 96 -2.49 6.00 30.19
CA ASN A 96 -2.05 5.84 31.57
C ASN A 96 -1.74 7.22 32.19
N ALA A 97 -1.40 7.25 33.47
CA ALA A 97 -1.09 8.49 34.16
C ALA A 97 0.10 9.24 33.53
N LEU A 98 1.07 8.54 32.91
CA LEU A 98 2.15 9.20 32.18
C LEU A 98 1.64 9.89 30.92
N THR A 99 0.75 9.25 30.17
CA THR A 99 0.12 9.90 29.00
C THR A 99 -0.64 11.15 29.42
N ASP A 100 -1.36 11.12 30.54
CA ASP A 100 -2.09 12.29 31.05
C ASP A 100 -1.13 13.43 31.36
N GLU A 101 -0.07 13.14 32.15
CA GLU A 101 0.94 14.13 32.54
C GLU A 101 1.59 14.75 31.32
N ARG A 102 2.11 13.94 30.39
CA ARG A 102 2.84 14.46 29.22
C ARG A 102 1.93 15.20 28.23
N ILE A 103 0.67 14.79 28.10
CA ILE A 103 -0.32 15.51 27.29
C ILE A 103 -0.67 16.85 27.94
N ALA A 104 -0.94 16.89 29.24
CA ALA A 104 -1.21 18.13 29.98
C ALA A 104 -0.06 19.13 29.81
N ASP A 105 1.15 18.67 30.10
CA ASP A 105 2.40 19.42 29.92
C ASP A 105 2.56 20.02 28.52
N HIS A 106 2.24 19.22 27.49
CA HIS A 106 2.29 19.68 26.11
C HIS A 106 1.22 20.76 25.84
N LEU A 107 -0.02 20.51 26.26
CA LEU A 107 -1.16 21.39 26.03
C LEU A 107 -1.03 22.73 26.78
N ASP A 108 -0.33 22.75 27.91
CA ASP A 108 -0.03 23.96 28.68
C ASP A 108 1.06 24.81 28.05
N ARG A 109 2.09 24.16 27.47
CA ARG A 109 3.29 24.82 26.93
C ARG A 109 3.21 25.13 25.44
N THR A 110 2.25 24.55 24.71
CA THR A 110 2.17 24.75 23.26
C THR A 110 1.85 26.20 22.89
N ASP A 111 2.56 26.68 21.89
CA ASP A 111 2.36 27.94 21.17
C ASP A 111 1.50 27.76 19.91
N ALA A 112 0.91 26.58 19.71
CA ALA A 112 0.02 26.34 18.58
C ALA A 112 -1.19 27.28 18.61
N ASP A 113 -1.66 27.62 17.42
CA ASP A 113 -2.90 28.34 17.15
C ASP A 113 -4.11 27.40 17.19
N VAL A 114 -3.89 26.15 16.79
CA VAL A 114 -4.90 25.10 16.64
C VAL A 114 -4.31 23.77 17.14
N VAL A 115 -5.06 23.05 17.97
CA VAL A 115 -4.74 21.69 18.41
C VAL A 115 -5.86 20.75 17.95
N ILE A 116 -5.49 19.69 17.22
CA ILE A 116 -6.41 18.72 16.64
C ILE A 116 -6.16 17.34 17.25
N ALA A 117 -7.12 16.81 17.99
CA ALA A 117 -7.05 15.48 18.61
C ALA A 117 -7.72 14.42 17.73
N THR A 118 -7.00 13.35 17.36
CA THR A 118 -7.36 12.46 16.25
C THR A 118 -7.98 11.11 16.65
N ARG A 119 -8.41 10.97 17.91
CA ARG A 119 -9.06 9.76 18.46
C ARG A 119 -9.82 10.10 19.76
N PRO A 120 -10.93 9.41 20.09
CA PRO A 120 -11.69 9.55 21.34
C PRO A 120 -10.90 9.94 22.61
N GLY A 121 -9.88 9.17 23.00
CA GLY A 121 -9.13 9.41 24.24
C GLY A 121 -8.36 10.72 24.21
N LEU A 122 -7.83 11.09 23.04
CA LEU A 122 -7.18 12.38 22.85
C LEU A 122 -8.19 13.52 22.79
N VAL A 123 -9.39 13.28 22.27
CA VAL A 123 -10.50 14.24 22.28
C VAL A 123 -10.91 14.52 23.73
N ILE A 124 -11.00 13.47 24.56
CA ILE A 124 -11.27 13.56 26.00
C ILE A 124 -10.15 14.32 26.71
N CYS A 125 -8.88 13.98 26.49
CA CYS A 125 -7.74 14.70 27.06
C CYS A 125 -7.73 16.17 26.62
N LEU A 126 -7.96 16.48 25.34
CA LEU A 126 -7.97 17.86 24.84
C LEU A 126 -9.12 18.69 25.45
N ALA A 127 -10.28 18.06 25.66
CA ALA A 127 -11.40 18.71 26.34
C ALA A 127 -11.11 18.99 27.82
N ALA A 128 -10.50 18.03 28.53
CA ALA A 128 -10.24 18.11 29.96
C ALA A 128 -9.02 18.97 30.32
N LEU A 129 -7.95 18.88 29.53
CA LEU A 129 -6.63 19.46 29.82
C LEU A 129 -6.30 20.68 28.93
N GLY A 130 -7.05 20.91 27.85
CA GLY A 130 -6.80 22.00 26.92
C GLY A 130 -7.25 23.37 27.42
N ARG A 131 -6.46 24.41 27.16
CA ARG A 131 -6.73 25.78 27.64
C ARG A 131 -7.70 26.52 26.72
N LYS A 132 -8.95 26.69 27.15
CA LYS A 132 -9.97 27.49 26.43
C LYS A 132 -9.46 28.91 26.16
N GLY A 133 -9.68 29.41 24.95
CA GLY A 133 -9.23 30.75 24.52
C GLY A 133 -7.76 30.84 24.08
N ARG A 134 -6.88 29.90 24.50
CA ARG A 134 -5.46 29.93 24.12
C ARG A 134 -5.18 29.47 22.69
N TYR A 135 -5.92 28.46 22.22
CA TYR A 135 -5.89 27.90 20.86
C TYR A 135 -7.26 27.33 20.50
N LEU A 136 -7.52 27.05 19.22
CA LEU A 136 -8.69 26.27 18.81
C LEU A 136 -8.50 24.81 19.24
N ARG A 137 -9.51 24.24 19.88
CA ARG A 137 -9.54 22.84 20.34
C ARG A 137 -10.49 22.07 19.44
N ILE A 138 -9.94 21.22 18.59
CA ILE A 138 -10.70 20.48 17.58
C ILE A 138 -10.55 18.98 17.84
N GLY A 139 -11.67 18.29 18.01
CA GLY A 139 -11.69 16.84 18.00
C GLY A 139 -11.91 16.32 16.57
N GLN A 140 -11.29 15.20 16.23
CA GLN A 140 -11.53 14.49 14.97
C GLN A 140 -11.79 13.01 15.25
N GLU A 141 -12.89 12.52 14.69
CA GLU A 141 -13.34 11.15 14.78
C GLU A 141 -13.06 10.37 13.48
N HIS A 142 -12.50 9.17 13.62
CA HIS A 142 -12.15 8.26 12.52
C HIS A 142 -12.95 6.95 12.58
N ARG A 143 -13.84 6.79 13.56
CA ARG A 143 -14.75 5.65 13.75
C ARG A 143 -16.18 6.14 13.87
N LEU A 144 -17.13 5.32 13.46
CA LEU A 144 -18.55 5.66 13.59
C LEU A 144 -18.98 5.80 15.05
N TYR A 145 -19.80 6.81 15.34
CA TYR A 145 -20.34 7.10 16.67
C TYR A 145 -20.88 5.85 17.39
N GLY A 146 -21.68 5.05 16.67
CA GLY A 146 -22.32 3.84 17.21
C GLY A 146 -21.37 2.68 17.53
N THR A 147 -20.10 2.73 17.10
CA THR A 147 -19.14 1.62 17.25
C THR A 147 -18.27 1.72 18.50
N HIS A 148 -18.44 2.79 19.28
CA HIS A 148 -17.74 2.98 20.55
C HIS A 148 -18.41 2.18 21.68
N ARG A 149 -17.58 1.62 22.56
CA ARG A 149 -18.05 1.04 23.83
C ARG A 149 -18.76 2.12 24.65
N ALA A 150 -19.79 1.75 25.41
CA ALA A 150 -20.66 2.69 26.11
C ALA A 150 -19.90 3.72 26.98
N GLY A 151 -18.89 3.28 27.75
CA GLY A 151 -18.09 4.19 28.58
C GLY A 151 -17.25 5.19 27.78
N ILE A 152 -16.69 4.78 26.64
CA ILE A 152 -15.94 5.69 25.74
C ILE A 152 -16.90 6.70 25.12
N ARG A 153 -18.05 6.22 24.62
CA ARG A 153 -19.07 7.08 24.02
C ARG A 153 -19.57 8.14 25.02
N ALA A 154 -19.91 7.74 26.24
CA ALA A 154 -20.35 8.68 27.28
C ALA A 154 -19.26 9.73 27.60
N ALA A 155 -17.99 9.32 27.68
CA ALA A 155 -16.89 10.25 27.89
C ALA A 155 -16.70 11.22 26.71
N CYS A 156 -16.85 10.74 25.46
CA CYS A 156 -16.83 11.60 24.28
C CYS A 156 -18.02 12.58 24.26
N ASP A 157 -19.24 12.10 24.54
CA ASP A 157 -20.45 12.95 24.59
C ASP A 157 -20.31 14.07 25.63
N ALA A 158 -19.61 13.82 26.74
CA ALA A 158 -19.29 14.83 27.75
C ALA A 158 -18.15 15.78 27.30
N ALA A 159 -17.17 15.27 26.55
CA ALA A 159 -16.01 16.03 26.10
C ALA A 159 -16.31 16.96 24.91
N ILE A 160 -17.09 16.50 23.93
CA ILE A 160 -17.37 17.22 22.67
C ILE A 160 -17.90 18.64 22.91
N PRO A 161 -18.88 18.90 23.80
CA PRO A 161 -19.40 20.24 24.07
C PRO A 161 -18.37 21.25 24.59
N LEU A 162 -17.21 20.78 25.07
CA LEU A 162 -16.14 21.62 25.60
C LEU A 162 -15.17 22.08 24.52
N LEU A 163 -15.28 21.57 23.29
CA LEU A 163 -14.42 21.86 22.15
C LEU A 163 -14.96 23.01 21.31
N ASP A 164 -14.10 23.59 20.48
CA ASP A 164 -14.50 24.60 19.49
C ASP A 164 -15.15 23.93 18.27
N ALA A 165 -14.62 22.78 17.85
CA ALA A 165 -15.22 21.93 16.84
C ALA A 165 -14.98 20.44 17.10
N HIS A 166 -15.84 19.60 16.55
CA HIS A 166 -15.64 18.17 16.44
C HIS A 166 -15.99 17.71 15.03
N THR A 167 -15.04 17.04 14.37
CA THR A 167 -15.16 16.65 12.97
C THR A 167 -15.29 15.15 12.82
N ALA A 168 -16.20 14.70 11.95
CA ALA A 168 -16.29 13.31 11.53
C ALA A 168 -15.76 13.17 10.09
N VAL A 169 -15.34 11.96 9.71
CA VAL A 169 -14.78 11.71 8.36
C VAL A 169 -15.86 11.52 7.27
N SER A 170 -17.13 11.51 7.64
CA SER A 170 -18.29 11.42 6.74
C SER A 170 -19.44 12.30 7.24
N GLU A 171 -20.26 12.80 6.34
CA GLU A 171 -21.42 13.63 6.66
C GLU A 171 -22.51 12.83 7.40
N ALA A 172 -22.71 11.56 7.05
CA ALA A 172 -23.65 10.70 7.77
C ALA A 172 -23.31 10.60 9.28
N ASP A 173 -22.02 10.51 9.63
CA ASP A 173 -21.58 10.42 11.02
C ASP A 173 -21.62 11.81 11.69
N ALA A 174 -21.26 12.88 10.97
CA ALA A 174 -21.42 14.26 11.46
C ALA A 174 -22.90 14.58 11.77
N ALA A 175 -23.83 14.15 10.92
CA ALA A 175 -25.27 14.27 11.15
C ALA A 175 -25.72 13.46 12.39
N THR A 176 -25.17 12.26 12.58
CA THR A 176 -25.41 11.46 13.79
C THR A 176 -24.96 12.21 15.05
N HIS A 177 -23.77 12.81 15.04
CA HIS A 177 -23.32 13.66 16.15
C HIS A 177 -24.24 14.86 16.40
N ARG A 178 -24.69 15.56 15.34
CA ARG A 178 -25.63 16.69 15.45
C ARG A 178 -26.97 16.28 16.06
N ALA A 179 -27.49 15.11 15.70
CA ALA A 179 -28.74 14.58 16.25
C ALA A 179 -28.60 14.14 17.71
N ARG A 180 -27.43 13.61 18.11
CA ARG A 180 -27.16 13.12 19.46
C ARG A 180 -26.81 14.22 20.46
N LEU A 181 -26.20 15.31 19.98
CA LEU A 181 -25.76 16.43 20.80
C LEU A 181 -26.40 17.75 20.32
N PRO A 182 -27.74 17.88 20.38
CA PRO A 182 -28.42 19.08 19.90
C PRO A 182 -28.11 20.29 20.79
N GLY A 183 -27.98 21.47 20.17
CA GLY A 183 -27.88 22.75 20.88
C GLY A 183 -26.54 23.04 21.57
N ILE A 184 -25.52 22.20 21.39
CA ILE A 184 -24.18 22.46 21.92
C ILE A 184 -23.49 23.58 21.12
N PRO A 185 -22.61 24.39 21.75
CA PRO A 185 -21.92 25.48 21.05
C PRO A 185 -20.81 24.99 20.11
N THR A 186 -20.38 23.73 20.24
CA THR A 186 -19.33 23.12 19.43
C THR A 186 -19.79 22.94 17.98
N ARG A 187 -18.95 23.36 17.03
CA ARG A 187 -19.20 23.13 15.60
C ARG A 187 -19.04 21.64 15.26
N LEU A 188 -20.11 20.99 14.85
CA LEU A 188 -20.12 19.61 14.37
C LEU A 188 -20.18 19.61 12.84
N THR A 189 -19.16 19.04 12.18
CA THR A 189 -19.06 19.07 10.70
C THR A 189 -18.30 17.85 10.16
N ALA A 190 -18.51 17.51 8.90
CA ALA A 190 -17.68 16.52 8.22
C ALA A 190 -16.41 17.15 7.65
N LEU A 191 -15.28 16.46 7.81
CA LEU A 191 -14.03 16.69 7.08
C LEU A 191 -13.48 15.32 6.62
N PRO A 192 -13.52 15.02 5.31
CA PRO A 192 -13.17 13.70 4.81
C PRO A 192 -11.67 13.40 4.98
N ASN A 193 -11.31 12.12 4.87
CA ASN A 193 -9.90 11.75 4.87
C ASN A 193 -9.20 12.23 3.59
N ALA A 194 -7.97 12.72 3.75
CA ALA A 194 -7.12 13.12 2.64
C ALA A 194 -6.46 11.90 2.00
N VAL A 195 -6.68 11.71 0.69
CA VAL A 195 -6.08 10.64 -0.10
C VAL A 195 -5.34 11.28 -1.29
N PRO A 196 -4.01 11.19 -1.35
CA PRO A 196 -3.23 11.80 -2.43
C PRO A 196 -3.52 11.13 -3.76
N ALA A 197 -3.41 11.92 -4.83
CA ALA A 197 -3.29 11.35 -6.16
C ALA A 197 -2.07 10.42 -6.22
N THR A 198 -2.21 9.32 -6.96
CA THR A 198 -1.14 8.37 -7.14
C THR A 198 -0.14 8.82 -8.21
N GLY A 199 1.13 8.47 -8.02
CA GLY A 199 2.18 8.65 -9.02
C GLY A 199 2.32 7.47 -9.98
N VAL A 200 1.53 6.40 -9.80
CA VAL A 200 1.51 5.23 -10.68
C VAL A 200 0.70 5.53 -11.94
N GLU A 201 0.97 4.78 -13.00
CA GLU A 201 0.19 4.82 -14.22
C GLU A 201 -1.25 4.31 -13.95
N PRO A 202 -2.30 5.03 -14.35
CA PRO A 202 -3.67 4.57 -14.16
C PRO A 202 -3.93 3.23 -14.82
N SER A 203 -4.86 2.43 -14.31
CA SER A 203 -5.33 1.21 -14.96
C SER A 203 -5.81 1.48 -16.38
N ASP A 204 -5.53 0.54 -17.29
CA ASP A 204 -6.10 0.56 -18.65
C ASP A 204 -7.45 -0.18 -18.73
N GLY A 205 -7.89 -0.79 -17.62
CA GLY A 205 -9.16 -1.50 -17.50
C GLY A 205 -9.26 -2.80 -18.31
N ARG A 206 -8.14 -3.31 -18.86
CA ARG A 206 -8.13 -4.48 -19.76
C ARG A 206 -7.84 -5.79 -19.06
N ALA A 207 -7.17 -5.76 -17.90
CA ALA A 207 -6.86 -6.97 -17.16
C ALA A 207 -8.16 -7.65 -16.68
N ARG A 208 -8.24 -8.98 -16.84
CA ARG A 208 -9.33 -9.81 -16.31
C ARG A 208 -9.14 -10.05 -14.81
N LEU A 209 -9.05 -8.95 -14.05
CA LEU A 209 -8.63 -8.93 -12.66
C LEU A 209 -9.50 -7.98 -11.84
N VAL A 210 -10.12 -8.53 -10.80
CA VAL A 210 -10.74 -7.76 -9.71
C VAL A 210 -9.78 -7.71 -8.54
N VAL A 211 -9.65 -6.53 -7.94
CA VAL A 211 -8.78 -6.30 -6.78
C VAL A 211 -9.62 -5.89 -5.58
N ALA A 212 -9.30 -6.42 -4.41
CA ALA A 212 -9.84 -5.97 -3.13
C ALA A 212 -8.68 -5.76 -2.15
N ALA A 213 -8.76 -4.74 -1.29
CA ALA A 213 -7.71 -4.49 -0.31
C ALA A 213 -8.25 -3.98 1.03
N GLY A 214 -7.63 -4.45 2.12
CA GLY A 214 -7.97 -4.04 3.48
C GLY A 214 -7.66 -5.10 4.52
N ARG A 215 -7.87 -4.79 5.81
CA ARG A 215 -7.66 -5.74 6.91
C ARG A 215 -8.62 -6.94 6.79
N LEU A 216 -8.13 -8.16 6.95
CA LEU A 216 -8.94 -9.39 6.90
C LEU A 216 -9.65 -9.61 8.25
N ILE A 217 -10.64 -8.77 8.54
CA ILE A 217 -11.45 -8.76 9.77
C ILE A 217 -12.95 -8.77 9.44
N PRO A 218 -13.82 -9.30 10.33
CA PRO A 218 -15.21 -9.59 10.01
C PRO A 218 -15.99 -8.42 9.40
N VAL A 219 -15.74 -7.19 9.82
CA VAL A 219 -16.43 -6.00 9.28
C VAL A 219 -16.18 -5.76 7.78
N LYS A 220 -15.09 -6.28 7.19
CA LYS A 220 -14.78 -6.14 5.75
C LYS A 220 -15.51 -7.14 4.86
N ARG A 221 -16.14 -8.17 5.44
CA ARG A 221 -16.97 -9.18 4.78
C ARG A 221 -16.38 -9.80 3.51
N TYR A 222 -15.09 -10.13 3.52
CA TYR A 222 -14.49 -10.88 2.42
C TYR A 222 -15.09 -12.28 2.25
N ASP A 223 -15.79 -12.81 3.27
CA ASP A 223 -16.62 -14.01 3.16
C ASP A 223 -17.70 -13.88 2.07
N LEU A 224 -18.35 -12.71 1.98
CA LEU A 224 -19.35 -12.45 0.95
C LEU A 224 -18.72 -12.28 -0.42
N LEU A 225 -17.58 -11.58 -0.49
CA LEU A 225 -16.86 -11.44 -1.77
C LEU A 225 -16.41 -12.79 -2.33
N VAL A 226 -15.92 -13.70 -1.47
CA VAL A 226 -15.55 -15.06 -1.87
C VAL A 226 -16.79 -15.85 -2.32
N GLY A 227 -17.93 -15.70 -1.64
CA GLY A 227 -19.20 -16.31 -2.05
C GLY A 227 -19.69 -15.80 -3.41
N ALA A 228 -19.70 -14.49 -3.61
CA ALA A 228 -20.11 -13.84 -4.85
C ALA A 228 -19.22 -14.25 -6.03
N TRP A 229 -17.93 -14.46 -5.76
CA TRP A 229 -16.97 -14.89 -6.77
C TRP A 229 -17.25 -16.30 -7.31
N ALA A 230 -17.99 -17.15 -6.60
CA ALA A 230 -18.39 -18.46 -7.13
C ALA A 230 -19.27 -18.30 -8.38
N THR A 231 -20.23 -17.36 -8.35
CA THR A 231 -21.07 -17.00 -9.49
C THR A 231 -20.23 -16.39 -10.62
N VAL A 232 -19.40 -15.40 -10.29
CA VAL A 232 -18.53 -14.75 -11.29
C VAL A 232 -17.60 -15.75 -11.99
N ALA A 233 -16.99 -16.67 -11.23
CA ALA A 233 -16.08 -17.67 -11.78
C ALA A 233 -16.78 -18.75 -12.62
N ALA A 234 -18.06 -19.00 -12.39
CA ALA A 234 -18.86 -19.93 -13.20
C ALA A 234 -19.17 -19.33 -14.59
N GLU A 235 -19.50 -18.04 -14.64
CA GLU A 235 -19.85 -17.33 -15.88
C GLU A 235 -18.61 -16.85 -16.65
N HIS A 236 -17.60 -16.35 -15.93
CA HIS A 236 -16.37 -15.77 -16.48
C HIS A 236 -15.13 -16.42 -15.85
N PRO A 237 -14.84 -17.70 -16.16
CA PRO A 237 -13.76 -18.45 -15.54
C PRO A 237 -12.38 -17.86 -15.82
N ASP A 238 -12.21 -17.09 -16.86
CA ASP A 238 -10.98 -16.37 -17.23
C ASP A 238 -10.63 -15.20 -16.30
N TRP A 239 -11.59 -14.69 -15.52
CA TRP A 239 -11.36 -13.63 -14.54
C TRP A 239 -10.73 -14.15 -13.25
N ARG A 240 -10.03 -13.26 -12.54
CA ARG A 240 -9.36 -13.55 -11.27
C ARG A 240 -9.68 -12.51 -10.22
N LEU A 241 -9.65 -12.92 -8.95
CA LEU A 241 -9.77 -12.05 -7.79
C LEU A 241 -8.48 -12.08 -6.98
N ARG A 242 -7.93 -10.91 -6.67
CA ARG A 242 -6.82 -10.75 -5.73
C ARG A 242 -7.26 -9.96 -4.51
N ILE A 243 -7.06 -10.53 -3.34
CA ILE A 243 -7.37 -9.90 -2.04
C ILE A 243 -6.07 -9.56 -1.32
N TYR A 244 -5.80 -8.28 -1.13
CA TYR A 244 -4.63 -7.77 -0.42
C TYR A 244 -4.99 -7.41 1.02
N GLY A 245 -4.24 -7.96 1.97
CA GLY A 245 -4.49 -7.72 3.39
C GLY A 245 -3.88 -8.77 4.30
N ARG A 246 -3.88 -8.46 5.60
CA ARG A 246 -3.60 -9.41 6.67
C ARG A 246 -4.70 -9.32 7.72
N GLY A 247 -4.94 -10.41 8.43
CA GLY A 247 -5.88 -10.44 9.54
C GLY A 247 -6.30 -11.84 9.94
N PRO A 248 -6.99 -11.97 11.08
CA PRO A 248 -7.36 -13.26 11.67
C PRO A 248 -8.30 -14.08 10.79
N GLN A 249 -9.00 -13.48 9.82
CA GLN A 249 -9.87 -14.23 8.92
C GLN A 249 -9.14 -14.97 7.79
N GLN A 250 -7.83 -14.76 7.60
CA GLN A 250 -7.09 -15.38 6.50
C GLN A 250 -7.26 -16.91 6.42
N PRO A 251 -7.18 -17.68 7.53
CA PRO A 251 -7.38 -19.14 7.47
C PRO A 251 -8.83 -19.53 7.14
N ALA A 252 -9.82 -18.78 7.63
CA ALA A 252 -11.22 -19.04 7.34
C ALA A 252 -11.55 -18.77 5.86
N LEU A 253 -11.03 -17.66 5.31
CA LEU A 253 -11.16 -17.33 3.89
C LEU A 253 -10.51 -18.38 3.00
N ARG A 254 -9.30 -18.86 3.37
CA ARG A 254 -8.64 -19.95 2.64
C ARG A 254 -9.51 -21.21 2.60
N ARG A 255 -10.05 -21.65 3.73
CA ARG A 255 -10.96 -22.82 3.76
C ARG A 255 -12.21 -22.63 2.90
N GLN A 256 -12.79 -21.42 2.89
CA GLN A 256 -13.94 -21.11 2.05
C GLN A 256 -13.58 -21.16 0.56
N ILE A 257 -12.46 -20.56 0.16
CA ILE A 257 -11.94 -20.60 -1.21
C ILE A 257 -11.73 -22.06 -1.67
N ASP A 258 -11.09 -22.87 -0.82
CA ASP A 258 -10.79 -24.26 -1.14
C ASP A 258 -12.07 -25.11 -1.21
N GLY A 259 -13.01 -24.92 -0.27
CA GLY A 259 -14.31 -25.60 -0.25
C GLY A 259 -15.23 -25.26 -1.42
N LEU A 260 -15.06 -24.09 -2.04
CA LEU A 260 -15.76 -23.68 -3.26
C LEU A 260 -15.00 -24.07 -4.55
N GLY A 261 -13.82 -24.71 -4.45
CA GLY A 261 -13.00 -25.05 -5.62
C GLY A 261 -12.37 -23.83 -6.32
N LEU A 262 -12.27 -22.69 -5.64
CA LEU A 262 -11.84 -21.41 -6.21
C LEU A 262 -10.34 -21.11 -6.03
N ALA A 263 -9.53 -22.07 -5.57
CA ALA A 263 -8.10 -21.89 -5.28
C ALA A 263 -7.29 -21.37 -6.49
N GLY A 264 -7.68 -21.74 -7.72
CA GLY A 264 -7.06 -21.24 -8.95
C GLY A 264 -7.61 -19.90 -9.46
N ARG A 265 -8.68 -19.38 -8.84
CA ARG A 265 -9.43 -18.19 -9.29
C ARG A 265 -9.37 -17.02 -8.28
N ILE A 266 -9.19 -17.30 -6.98
CA ILE A 266 -9.01 -16.31 -5.91
C ILE A 266 -7.64 -16.45 -5.26
N THR A 267 -6.92 -15.34 -5.12
CA THR A 267 -5.60 -15.30 -4.50
C THR A 267 -5.57 -14.36 -3.30
N LEU A 268 -5.17 -14.89 -2.12
CA LEU A 268 -4.88 -14.08 -0.94
C LEU A 268 -3.43 -13.60 -1.00
N MET A 269 -3.24 -12.32 -1.33
CA MET A 269 -1.92 -11.75 -1.67
C MET A 269 -1.08 -11.34 -0.46
N GLY A 270 -1.68 -11.32 0.74
CA GLY A 270 -1.06 -10.71 1.91
C GLY A 270 -1.09 -9.18 1.86
N ALA A 271 -0.47 -8.52 2.84
CA ALA A 271 -0.35 -7.07 2.85
C ALA A 271 0.72 -6.60 1.85
N HIS A 272 0.42 -5.52 1.13
CA HIS A 272 1.30 -4.89 0.13
C HIS A 272 1.32 -3.37 0.29
N SER A 273 2.47 -2.76 0.04
CA SER A 273 2.67 -1.30 0.11
C SER A 273 3.84 -0.91 -0.80
N PRO A 274 3.72 0.11 -1.66
CA PRO A 274 2.50 0.89 -1.96
C PRO A 274 1.41 0.04 -2.63
N ILE A 275 0.14 0.21 -2.23
CA ILE A 275 -0.99 -0.60 -2.76
C ILE A 275 -1.45 -0.11 -4.15
N GLU A 276 -1.12 1.13 -4.48
CA GLU A 276 -1.47 1.81 -5.71
C GLU A 276 -0.95 1.05 -6.96
N THR A 277 0.21 0.38 -6.85
CA THR A 277 0.75 -0.47 -7.94
C THR A 277 -0.12 -1.69 -8.21
N GLU A 278 -0.93 -2.11 -7.24
CA GLU A 278 -1.83 -3.27 -7.34
C GLU A 278 -3.24 -2.86 -7.70
N TRP A 279 -3.69 -1.68 -7.24
CA TRP A 279 -4.93 -1.09 -7.76
C TRP A 279 -4.84 -0.88 -9.26
N ALA A 280 -3.77 -0.25 -9.75
CA ALA A 280 -3.56 0.01 -11.18
C ALA A 280 -3.51 -1.26 -12.07
N LYS A 281 -3.35 -2.45 -11.48
CA LYS A 281 -3.42 -3.74 -12.16
C LYS A 281 -4.86 -4.24 -12.36
N GLY A 282 -5.78 -3.83 -11.51
CA GLY A 282 -7.17 -4.27 -11.56
C GLY A 282 -7.96 -3.52 -12.64
N ALA A 283 -8.95 -4.20 -13.22
CA ALA A 283 -9.98 -3.55 -14.02
C ALA A 283 -11.19 -3.12 -13.19
N ILE A 284 -11.41 -3.74 -12.02
CA ILE A 284 -12.49 -3.43 -11.08
C ILE A 284 -11.94 -3.57 -9.65
N ALA A 285 -12.40 -2.70 -8.75
CA ALA A 285 -12.15 -2.81 -7.33
C ALA A 285 -13.41 -3.27 -6.59
N ALA A 286 -13.26 -4.14 -5.58
CA ALA A 286 -14.38 -4.60 -4.75
C ALA A 286 -14.21 -4.17 -3.29
N VAL A 287 -15.23 -3.54 -2.71
CA VAL A 287 -15.27 -3.11 -1.31
C VAL A 287 -16.58 -3.58 -0.66
N THR A 288 -16.51 -4.75 -0.01
CA THR A 288 -17.70 -5.47 0.46
C THR A 288 -18.02 -5.26 1.94
N SER A 289 -17.49 -4.23 2.57
CA SER A 289 -17.61 -3.97 4.00
C SER A 289 -19.06 -3.95 4.51
N ARG A 290 -19.27 -4.28 5.78
CA ARG A 290 -20.55 -4.01 6.47
C ARG A 290 -20.65 -2.58 6.97
N GLU A 291 -19.50 -2.03 7.39
CA GLU A 291 -19.37 -0.69 7.95
C GLU A 291 -18.06 -0.07 7.45
N GLU A 292 -18.12 1.22 7.09
CA GLU A 292 -16.97 2.07 6.81
C GLU A 292 -17.15 3.38 7.57
N SER A 293 -16.07 3.97 8.07
CA SER A 293 -16.14 5.37 8.53
C SER A 293 -15.98 6.36 7.38
N PHE A 294 -15.25 5.96 6.33
CA PHE A 294 -15.03 6.76 5.13
C PHE A 294 -14.89 5.85 3.89
N GLY A 295 -13.84 5.02 3.85
CA GLY A 295 -13.55 4.15 2.70
C GLY A 295 -12.36 4.63 1.85
N MET A 296 -11.19 4.86 2.47
CA MET A 296 -9.99 5.33 1.73
C MET A 296 -9.61 4.42 0.56
N THR A 297 -9.81 3.11 0.69
CA THR A 297 -9.51 2.13 -0.37
C THR A 297 -10.35 2.35 -1.62
N ILE A 298 -11.57 2.91 -1.48
CA ILE A 298 -12.41 3.30 -2.61
C ILE A 298 -11.71 4.45 -3.36
N VAL A 299 -11.33 5.51 -2.64
CA VAL A 299 -10.65 6.68 -3.23
C VAL A 299 -9.28 6.32 -3.84
N GLU A 300 -8.51 5.45 -3.18
CA GLU A 300 -7.23 4.95 -3.68
C GLU A 300 -7.40 4.21 -5.03
N ALA A 301 -8.41 3.32 -5.13
CA ALA A 301 -8.73 2.61 -6.37
C ALA A 301 -9.18 3.58 -7.47
N MET A 302 -10.08 4.51 -7.14
CA MET A 302 -10.57 5.53 -8.07
C MET A 302 -9.43 6.42 -8.60
N HIS A 303 -8.48 6.84 -7.76
CA HIS A 303 -7.29 7.58 -8.20
C HIS A 303 -6.42 6.80 -9.19
N CYS A 304 -6.38 5.47 -9.06
CA CYS A 304 -5.70 4.58 -9.99
C CYS A 304 -6.52 4.32 -11.27
N GLY A 305 -7.66 4.99 -11.49
CA GLY A 305 -8.50 4.77 -12.66
C GLY A 305 -9.23 3.41 -12.64
N VAL A 306 -9.60 2.94 -11.45
CA VAL A 306 -10.33 1.67 -11.28
C VAL A 306 -11.75 1.97 -10.77
N PRO A 307 -12.81 1.57 -11.48
CA PRO A 307 -14.17 1.69 -11.00
C PRO A 307 -14.40 0.71 -9.84
N VAL A 308 -15.26 1.09 -8.90
CA VAL A 308 -15.45 0.37 -7.64
C VAL A 308 -16.86 -0.20 -7.57
N VAL A 309 -16.98 -1.49 -7.27
CA VAL A 309 -18.21 -2.10 -6.75
C VAL A 309 -18.10 -2.11 -5.24
N ALA A 310 -18.90 -1.28 -4.58
CA ALA A 310 -18.90 -1.12 -3.14
C ALA A 310 -20.27 -1.44 -2.54
N THR A 311 -20.27 -1.98 -1.35
CA THR A 311 -21.47 -2.07 -0.52
C THR A 311 -21.88 -0.67 -0.05
N ASP A 312 -23.17 -0.36 -0.13
CA ASP A 312 -23.76 0.90 0.31
C ASP A 312 -23.93 0.92 1.84
N CYS A 313 -22.79 0.90 2.52
CA CYS A 313 -22.77 1.07 3.97
C CYS A 313 -23.38 2.42 4.32
N PRO A 314 -24.09 2.57 5.45
CA PRO A 314 -24.76 3.83 5.81
C PRO A 314 -23.85 5.07 5.93
N HIS A 315 -22.53 4.89 5.93
CA HIS A 315 -21.54 5.96 6.05
C HIS A 315 -20.37 5.65 5.11
N GLY A 316 -19.88 6.65 4.38
CA GLY A 316 -18.65 6.55 3.58
C GLY A 316 -18.87 6.25 2.08
N PRO A 317 -19.13 4.99 1.66
CA PRO A 317 -19.21 4.62 0.24
C PRO A 317 -20.18 5.47 -0.58
N GLY A 318 -21.43 5.64 -0.13
CA GLY A 318 -22.43 6.46 -0.83
C GLY A 318 -22.13 7.96 -0.85
N GLU A 319 -21.20 8.44 -0.02
CA GLU A 319 -20.70 9.82 -0.10
C GLU A 319 -19.56 9.96 -1.10
N ILE A 320 -18.81 8.88 -1.37
CA ILE A 320 -17.67 8.84 -2.30
C ILE A 320 -18.13 8.53 -3.72
N ILE A 321 -19.03 7.55 -3.86
CA ILE A 321 -19.51 7.00 -5.13
C ILE A 321 -20.89 7.60 -5.46
N THR A 322 -21.00 8.15 -6.66
CA THR A 322 -22.28 8.40 -7.32
C THR A 322 -22.66 7.14 -8.12
N ASP A 323 -23.63 6.38 -7.60
CA ASP A 323 -24.04 5.10 -8.17
C ASP A 323 -24.36 5.18 -9.68
N GLY A 324 -23.90 4.19 -10.43
CA GLY A 324 -24.03 4.11 -11.88
C GLY A 324 -23.14 5.06 -12.69
N ARG A 325 -22.48 6.04 -12.05
CA ARG A 325 -21.64 7.03 -12.73
C ARG A 325 -20.15 6.79 -12.54
N ASP A 326 -19.69 6.73 -11.30
CA ASP A 326 -18.26 6.62 -10.94
C ASP A 326 -17.94 5.41 -10.04
N GLY A 327 -18.94 4.56 -9.84
CA GLY A 327 -18.88 3.27 -9.18
C GLY A 327 -20.27 2.63 -9.17
N LEU A 328 -20.37 1.43 -8.61
CA LEU A 328 -21.63 0.75 -8.35
C LEU A 328 -21.80 0.51 -6.85
N LEU A 329 -22.98 0.86 -6.34
CA LEU A 329 -23.38 0.61 -4.95
C LEU A 329 -24.32 -0.60 -4.89
N VAL A 330 -24.03 -1.52 -3.98
CA VAL A 330 -24.84 -2.74 -3.76
C VAL A 330 -25.31 -2.83 -2.31
N PRO A 331 -26.46 -3.45 -2.00
CA PRO A 331 -26.93 -3.54 -0.62
C PRO A 331 -25.93 -4.24 0.32
N PRO A 332 -25.73 -3.74 1.55
CA PRO A 332 -24.89 -4.43 2.53
C PRO A 332 -25.39 -5.84 2.85
N GLY A 333 -24.48 -6.82 2.85
CA GLY A 333 -24.84 -8.20 3.16
C GLY A 333 -25.35 -9.03 1.98
N ASP A 334 -25.49 -8.43 0.81
CA ASP A 334 -26.05 -9.06 -0.39
C ASP A 334 -24.94 -9.66 -1.29
N THR A 335 -24.72 -10.97 -1.15
CA THR A 335 -23.77 -11.73 -1.99
C THR A 335 -24.13 -11.66 -3.47
N ASP A 336 -25.41 -11.77 -3.80
CA ASP A 336 -25.88 -11.81 -5.19
C ASP A 336 -25.79 -10.42 -5.83
N GLY A 337 -26.09 -9.37 -5.05
CA GLY A 337 -25.86 -7.98 -5.43
C GLY A 337 -24.37 -7.71 -5.73
N ILE A 338 -23.45 -8.20 -4.89
CA ILE A 338 -22.01 -8.10 -5.15
C ILE A 338 -21.65 -8.80 -6.47
N ALA A 339 -22.12 -10.04 -6.70
CA ALA A 339 -21.86 -10.78 -7.92
C ALA A 339 -22.39 -10.03 -9.15
N LYS A 340 -23.64 -9.57 -9.11
CA LYS A 340 -24.28 -8.81 -10.18
C LYS A 340 -23.54 -7.52 -10.51
N GLY A 341 -23.11 -6.77 -9.50
CA GLY A 341 -22.32 -5.55 -9.69
C GLY A 341 -20.98 -5.82 -10.38
N LEU A 342 -20.30 -6.90 -9.98
CA LEU A 342 -19.06 -7.33 -10.64
C LEU A 342 -19.31 -7.76 -12.08
N LEU A 343 -20.31 -8.61 -12.33
CA LEU A 343 -20.68 -9.09 -13.67
C LEU A 343 -21.03 -7.93 -14.61
N THR A 344 -21.79 -6.94 -14.13
CA THR A 344 -22.15 -5.74 -14.90
C THR A 344 -20.90 -5.05 -15.48
N LEU A 345 -19.85 -4.88 -14.66
CA LEU A 345 -18.61 -4.24 -15.13
C LEU A 345 -17.70 -5.20 -15.89
N ILE A 346 -17.76 -6.51 -15.64
CA ILE A 346 -17.01 -7.52 -16.39
C ILE A 346 -17.51 -7.60 -17.83
N GLU A 347 -18.84 -7.55 -18.02
CA GLU A 347 -19.51 -7.77 -19.30
C GLU A 347 -19.59 -6.50 -20.15
N ASP A 348 -19.64 -5.31 -19.54
CA ASP A 348 -19.67 -4.04 -20.25
C ASP A 348 -18.35 -3.27 -20.14
N ASP A 349 -17.51 -3.50 -21.14
CA ASP A 349 -16.23 -2.84 -21.37
C ASP A 349 -16.34 -1.30 -21.51
N ALA A 350 -17.40 -0.80 -22.13
CA ALA A 350 -17.58 0.63 -22.38
C ALA A 350 -18.03 1.36 -21.12
N LEU A 351 -18.97 0.77 -20.37
CA LEU A 351 -19.38 1.22 -19.05
C LEU A 351 -18.19 1.23 -18.10
N ARG A 352 -17.43 0.12 -18.02
CA ARG A 352 -16.26 0.01 -17.15
C ARG A 352 -15.24 1.13 -17.40
N ARG A 353 -14.92 1.42 -18.67
CA ARG A 353 -13.98 2.50 -19.04
C ARG A 353 -14.53 3.90 -18.74
N THR A 354 -15.81 4.15 -19.01
CA THR A 354 -16.45 5.45 -18.74
C THR A 354 -16.50 5.72 -17.24
N MET A 355 -16.91 4.71 -16.47
CA MET A 355 -16.96 4.76 -15.01
C MET A 355 -15.57 4.92 -14.39
N ALA A 356 -14.54 4.26 -14.93
CA ALA A 356 -13.15 4.43 -14.51
C ALA A 356 -12.65 5.88 -14.65
N ALA A 357 -12.98 6.53 -15.76
CA ALA A 357 -12.62 7.92 -16.00
C ALA A 357 -13.36 8.87 -15.03
N ALA A 358 -14.67 8.64 -14.83
CA ALA A 358 -15.47 9.40 -13.88
C ALA A 358 -14.97 9.22 -12.44
N ALA A 359 -14.63 7.98 -12.04
CA ALA A 359 -14.03 7.65 -10.76
C ALA A 359 -12.78 8.47 -10.48
N ARG A 360 -11.86 8.52 -11.45
CA ARG A 360 -10.61 9.26 -11.31
C ARG A 360 -10.82 10.76 -11.15
N GLU A 361 -11.83 11.33 -11.81
CA GLU A 361 -12.18 12.73 -11.63
C GLU A 361 -12.81 12.97 -10.25
N SER A 362 -13.82 12.17 -9.89
CA SER A 362 -14.51 12.26 -8.59
C SER A 362 -13.54 12.16 -7.41
N ALA A 363 -12.55 11.27 -7.47
CA ALA A 363 -11.56 11.10 -6.41
C ALA A 363 -10.77 12.37 -6.07
N ARG A 364 -10.61 13.31 -7.01
CA ARG A 364 -9.86 14.57 -6.80
C ARG A 364 -10.44 15.43 -5.69
N ARG A 365 -11.73 15.26 -5.33
CA ARG A 365 -12.35 15.96 -4.19
C ARG A 365 -11.69 15.64 -2.85
N TYR A 366 -10.99 14.52 -2.76
CA TYR A 366 -10.30 14.06 -1.54
C TYR A 366 -8.79 14.30 -1.57
N ALA A 367 -8.30 15.04 -2.58
CA ALA A 367 -6.91 15.44 -2.65
C ALA A 367 -6.50 16.21 -1.37
N PRO A 368 -5.31 15.97 -0.80
CA PRO A 368 -4.87 16.58 0.44
C PRO A 368 -4.99 18.11 0.46
N GLU A 369 -4.75 18.78 -0.67
CA GLU A 369 -4.84 20.22 -0.82
C GLU A 369 -6.28 20.73 -0.64
N ARG A 370 -7.27 19.98 -1.14
CA ARG A 370 -8.69 20.33 -0.97
C ARG A 370 -9.17 20.10 0.46
N VAL A 371 -8.74 19.00 1.07
CA VAL A 371 -9.05 18.71 2.48
C VAL A 371 -8.39 19.75 3.40
N ALA A 372 -7.14 20.14 3.12
CA ALA A 372 -6.45 21.20 3.84
C ALA A 372 -7.19 22.55 3.74
N ALA A 373 -7.71 22.91 2.56
CA ALA A 373 -8.52 24.12 2.39
C ALA A 373 -9.79 24.09 3.26
N ALA A 374 -10.49 22.94 3.34
CA ALA A 374 -11.66 22.80 4.21
C ALA A 374 -11.32 22.93 5.71
N TYR A 375 -10.13 22.49 6.12
CA TYR A 375 -9.61 22.75 7.47
C TYR A 375 -9.36 24.25 7.71
N GLU A 376 -8.75 24.94 6.75
CA GLU A 376 -8.47 26.38 6.84
C GLU A 376 -9.75 27.22 6.91
N GLU A 377 -10.78 26.84 6.14
CA GLU A 377 -12.13 27.42 6.21
C GLU A 377 -12.71 27.25 7.62
N LEU A 378 -12.69 26.04 8.17
CA LEU A 378 -13.14 25.78 9.54
C LEU A 378 -12.37 26.61 10.57
N PHE A 379 -11.05 26.73 10.45
CA PHE A 379 -10.25 27.55 11.38
C PHE A 379 -10.64 29.03 11.31
N THR A 380 -10.92 29.52 10.10
CA THR A 380 -11.33 30.91 9.86
C THR A 380 -12.70 31.19 10.47
N GLU A 381 -13.68 30.30 10.24
CA GLU A 381 -15.01 30.38 10.84
C GLU A 381 -14.94 30.43 12.38
N LEU A 382 -14.20 29.51 12.99
CA LEU A 382 -14.08 29.41 14.45
C LEU A 382 -13.38 30.63 15.06
N ARG A 383 -12.38 31.21 14.37
CA ARG A 383 -11.71 32.44 14.81
C ARG A 383 -12.61 33.65 14.72
N ALA A 384 -13.40 33.76 13.64
CA ALA A 384 -14.37 34.85 13.48
C ALA A 384 -15.43 34.81 14.59
N ALA A 385 -15.95 33.63 14.92
CA ALA A 385 -16.92 33.45 16.01
C ALA A 385 -16.37 33.83 17.40
N ARG A 386 -15.06 33.71 17.62
CA ARG A 386 -14.38 34.18 18.84
C ARG A 386 -14.18 35.70 18.87
N GLY A 387 -14.15 36.36 17.70
CA GLY A 387 -13.86 37.78 17.54
C GLY A 387 -15.07 38.71 17.58
N THR A 388 -16.30 38.19 17.48
CA THR A 388 -17.53 38.98 17.65
C THR A 388 -17.84 39.23 19.14
N PRO A 389 -17.81 40.49 19.62
CA PRO A 389 -18.28 40.81 20.97
C PRO A 389 -19.79 40.59 21.06
N SER A 390 -20.25 39.92 22.12
CA SER A 390 -21.66 39.96 22.51
C SER A 390 -22.04 41.41 22.86
N PRO A 391 -23.23 41.94 22.48
CA PRO A 391 -23.60 43.36 22.65
C PRO A 391 -23.77 43.84 24.11
N ALA A 392 -23.34 43.08 25.12
CA ALA A 392 -23.69 43.32 26.52
C ALA A 392 -22.56 43.93 27.38
N ALA A 393 -21.41 44.30 26.82
CA ALA A 393 -20.27 44.77 27.62
C ALA A 393 -19.55 46.01 27.06
N ALA A 394 -20.29 46.96 26.49
CA ALA A 394 -19.76 48.28 26.14
C ALA A 394 -20.44 49.37 26.99
N ALA A 395 -20.11 49.40 28.27
CA ALA A 395 -20.25 50.58 29.10
C ALA A 395 -19.14 50.60 30.14
N THR A 396 -18.59 51.80 30.36
CA THR A 396 -17.60 52.21 31.37
C THR A 396 -16.14 51.77 31.15
N ARG A 397 -15.10 52.62 31.12
CA ARG A 397 -14.94 54.07 31.32
C ARG A 397 -13.56 54.52 30.82
N HIS A 398 -13.54 55.67 30.12
CA HIS A 398 -12.60 56.80 30.20
C HIS A 398 -11.06 56.64 30.09
N THR A 399 -10.54 57.14 28.95
CA THR A 399 -9.62 58.28 28.76
C THR A 399 -8.75 58.78 29.93
N THR A 400 -7.43 58.92 29.70
CA THR A 400 -6.73 60.23 29.53
C THR A 400 -5.27 60.02 29.11
N GLY A 401 -4.77 60.82 28.15
CA GLY A 401 -3.33 61.01 27.92
C GLY A 401 -2.88 61.31 26.48
N THR A 402 -3.11 62.53 26.00
CA THR A 402 -2.54 63.14 24.77
C THR A 402 -1.25 63.89 25.19
N PHE A 403 -0.09 63.84 24.51
CA PHE A 403 0.28 64.69 23.35
C PHE A 403 1.68 64.33 22.74
N LEU A 404 1.76 64.64 21.42
CA LEU A 404 2.75 64.57 20.31
C LEU A 404 4.08 65.40 20.46
N PRO A 405 4.92 65.67 19.41
CA PRO A 405 5.64 64.83 18.40
C PRO A 405 7.10 65.33 18.08
N GLY A 406 7.81 64.66 17.15
CA GLY A 406 8.97 65.20 16.37
C GLY A 406 10.27 64.35 16.45
N VAL A 407 11.21 64.28 15.51
CA VAL A 407 11.50 64.88 14.18
C VAL A 407 12.48 63.93 13.44
N LEU A 408 12.49 64.02 12.11
CA LEU A 408 13.37 63.42 11.10
C LEU A 408 14.89 63.36 11.42
N GLY A 409 15.54 62.29 10.95
CA GLY A 409 17.00 62.21 10.77
C GLY A 409 17.37 61.27 9.61
N GLN A 410 17.76 61.86 8.46
CA GLN A 410 18.43 61.20 7.34
C GLN A 410 19.96 61.23 7.53
N ARG A 411 20.65 60.19 7.00
CA ARG A 411 22.05 60.08 6.49
C ARG A 411 22.69 58.78 7.00
N ALA A 412 23.51 58.03 6.27
CA ALA A 412 24.06 58.12 4.92
C ALA A 412 24.44 56.70 4.45
N ALA A 413 24.43 56.48 3.14
CA ALA A 413 24.92 55.28 2.51
C ALA A 413 26.47 55.28 2.47
N HIS A 414 27.09 54.21 2.96
CA HIS A 414 28.48 53.89 2.64
C HIS A 414 28.51 52.81 1.56
N HIS A 415 28.92 53.19 0.36
CA HIS A 415 29.39 52.25 -0.66
C HIS A 415 30.77 51.75 -0.26
N ALA A 416 30.85 50.47 0.13
CA ALA A 416 32.08 49.71 0.12
C ALA A 416 32.02 48.75 -1.08
N THR A 417 32.83 49.02 -2.08
CA THR A 417 33.11 48.13 -3.21
C THR A 417 33.89 46.91 -2.71
N GLY A 418 33.16 45.90 -2.25
CA GLY A 418 33.68 44.56 -1.98
C GLY A 418 33.14 43.60 -3.03
N THR A 419 34.03 42.89 -3.71
CA THR A 419 33.75 41.79 -4.65
C THR A 419 32.60 40.90 -4.12
N PRO A 420 31.59 40.56 -4.93
CA PRO A 420 30.40 39.91 -4.40
C PRO A 420 30.75 38.56 -3.75
N LEU A 421 30.53 38.46 -2.44
CA LEU A 421 30.50 37.18 -1.69
C LEU A 421 29.55 36.15 -2.34
N THR A 422 28.63 36.59 -3.22
CA THR A 422 27.77 35.73 -4.04
C THR A 422 28.52 34.98 -5.14
N ALA A 423 29.56 35.57 -5.76
CA ALA A 423 30.39 34.89 -6.75
C ALA A 423 31.30 33.82 -6.09
N LEU A 424 31.84 34.13 -4.90
CA LEU A 424 32.62 33.18 -4.10
C LEU A 424 31.73 32.06 -3.53
N LYS A 425 30.51 32.38 -3.06
CA LYS A 425 29.52 31.37 -2.64
C LYS A 425 29.05 30.50 -3.80
N GLY A 426 28.92 31.05 -5.01
CA GLY A 426 28.61 30.29 -6.23
C GLY A 426 29.72 29.30 -6.59
N ALA A 427 30.98 29.74 -6.55
CA ALA A 427 32.16 28.90 -6.79
C ALA A 427 32.33 27.82 -5.71
N VAL A 428 32.17 28.16 -4.42
CA VAL A 428 32.21 27.20 -3.30
C VAL A 428 31.06 26.21 -3.38
N ARG A 429 29.84 26.62 -3.78
CA ARG A 429 28.68 25.72 -3.97
C ARG A 429 28.84 24.79 -5.19
N ALA A 430 29.62 25.19 -6.19
CA ALA A 430 30.03 24.33 -7.30
C ALA A 430 31.12 23.32 -6.91
N LEU A 431 31.96 23.65 -5.92
CA LEU A 431 32.99 22.78 -5.33
C LEU A 431 32.44 21.77 -4.29
N ILE A 432 31.28 22.04 -3.66
CA ILE A 432 30.62 21.10 -2.75
C ILE A 432 29.99 19.96 -3.56
N ARG A 433 30.67 18.80 -3.56
CA ARG A 433 30.16 17.57 -4.17
C ARG A 433 28.84 17.16 -3.52
N ARG A 434 27.73 17.35 -4.25
CA ARG A 434 26.42 16.88 -3.77
C ARG A 434 26.39 15.35 -3.75
N PRO A 435 25.90 14.73 -2.66
CA PRO A 435 25.79 13.29 -2.58
C PRO A 435 24.80 12.79 -3.64
N LEU A 436 25.19 11.74 -4.36
CA LEU A 436 24.29 11.05 -5.30
C LEU A 436 23.23 10.29 -4.50
N ARG A 437 21.95 10.54 -4.78
CA ARG A 437 20.80 9.92 -4.10
C ARG A 437 19.71 9.56 -5.12
N PRO A 438 19.89 8.49 -5.91
CA PRO A 438 18.97 8.15 -6.98
C PRO A 438 17.68 7.54 -6.40
N VAL A 439 16.55 8.21 -6.62
CA VAL A 439 15.20 7.71 -6.37
C VAL A 439 14.54 7.49 -7.72
N ALA A 440 13.87 6.36 -7.94
CA ALA A 440 13.25 6.06 -9.22
C ALA A 440 11.93 5.31 -9.10
N SER A 441 11.05 5.51 -10.07
CA SER A 441 9.96 4.59 -10.38
C SER A 441 10.34 3.73 -11.58
N CYS A 442 9.91 2.46 -11.58
CA CYS A 442 10.13 1.53 -12.67
C CYS A 442 8.79 0.98 -13.13
N ARG A 443 8.51 1.06 -14.42
CA ARG A 443 7.28 0.52 -15.02
C ARG A 443 7.58 -0.46 -16.14
N VAL A 444 6.78 -1.52 -16.20
CA VAL A 444 6.78 -2.43 -17.36
C VAL A 444 5.83 -1.88 -18.42
N THR A 445 6.35 -1.58 -19.60
CA THR A 445 5.56 -1.13 -20.76
C THR A 445 4.81 -2.30 -21.40
N PRO A 446 3.76 -2.07 -22.21
CA PRO A 446 2.98 -3.15 -22.82
C PRO A 446 3.77 -4.10 -23.73
N ASP A 447 4.90 -3.65 -24.29
CA ASP A 447 5.83 -4.46 -25.09
C ASP A 447 6.87 -5.23 -24.24
N GLY A 448 6.82 -5.08 -22.91
CA GLY A 448 7.68 -5.80 -21.97
C GLY A 448 9.03 -5.16 -21.68
N ARG A 449 9.28 -3.92 -22.14
CA ARG A 449 10.44 -3.13 -21.70
C ARG A 449 10.22 -2.59 -20.29
N LEU A 450 11.30 -2.37 -19.55
CA LEU A 450 11.24 -1.66 -18.27
C LEU A 450 11.71 -0.23 -18.47
N SER A 451 10.82 0.72 -18.22
CA SER A 451 11.11 2.16 -18.25
C SER A 451 11.36 2.64 -16.83
N LEU A 452 12.58 3.08 -16.56
CA LEU A 452 12.98 3.67 -15.29
C LEU A 452 12.95 5.19 -15.40
N LEU A 453 12.28 5.82 -14.45
CA LEU A 453 12.15 7.26 -14.30
C LEU A 453 12.86 7.65 -13.00
N VAL A 454 14.09 8.14 -13.10
CA VAL A 454 14.91 8.54 -11.96
C VAL A 454 14.67 10.03 -11.69
N GLU A 455 14.26 10.37 -10.47
CA GLU A 455 13.96 11.73 -10.05
C GLU A 455 15.20 12.64 -10.23
N PRO A 456 15.03 13.89 -10.70
CA PRO A 456 16.15 14.81 -10.91
C PRO A 456 16.76 15.30 -9.59
N ASP A 457 15.98 15.29 -8.51
CA ASP A 457 16.45 15.69 -7.18
C ASP A 457 17.44 14.66 -6.61
N GLY A 458 18.63 15.12 -6.24
CA GLY A 458 19.70 14.25 -5.74
C GLY A 458 20.50 13.52 -6.84
N VAL A 459 20.18 13.77 -8.11
CA VAL A 459 20.89 13.22 -9.27
C VAL A 459 21.44 14.35 -10.13
N HIS A 460 22.76 14.54 -10.08
CA HIS A 460 23.45 15.63 -10.77
C HIS A 460 24.77 15.14 -11.38
N GLY A 461 25.14 15.73 -12.52
CA GLY A 461 26.35 15.41 -13.28
C GLY A 461 26.04 15.08 -14.74
N SER A 462 27.05 14.70 -15.51
CA SER A 462 26.94 14.22 -16.88
C SER A 462 27.47 12.78 -17.00
N GLY A 463 27.07 12.08 -18.06
CA GLY A 463 27.55 10.71 -18.33
C GLY A 463 27.12 9.69 -17.28
N LEU A 464 26.07 9.96 -16.50
CA LEU A 464 25.53 9.01 -15.53
C LEU A 464 25.16 7.70 -16.23
N THR A 465 25.42 6.58 -15.57
CA THR A 465 25.12 5.26 -16.11
C THR A 465 24.30 4.47 -15.09
N LEU A 466 23.28 3.77 -15.56
CA LEU A 466 22.59 2.76 -14.77
C LEU A 466 23.37 1.45 -14.87
N THR A 467 23.68 0.81 -13.75
CA THR A 467 24.31 -0.51 -13.74
C THR A 467 23.46 -1.53 -13.01
N LEU A 468 23.40 -2.74 -13.57
CA LEU A 468 22.73 -3.90 -12.99
C LEU A 468 23.80 -4.88 -12.54
N THR A 469 23.76 -5.26 -11.27
CA THR A 469 24.70 -6.21 -10.69
C THR A 469 23.94 -7.44 -10.21
N ARG A 470 24.30 -8.62 -10.73
CA ARG A 470 23.69 -9.88 -10.31
C ARG A 470 24.22 -10.25 -8.92
N ARG A 471 23.31 -10.47 -7.98
CA ARG A 471 23.66 -10.94 -6.64
C ARG A 471 23.91 -12.44 -6.66
N HIS A 472 25.07 -12.87 -6.20
CA HIS A 472 25.49 -14.27 -6.11
C HIS A 472 26.06 -14.62 -4.75
N ALA A 473 26.08 -15.91 -4.41
CA ALA A 473 26.65 -16.40 -3.15
C ALA A 473 28.18 -16.30 -3.12
N ASP A 474 28.82 -16.44 -4.28
CA ASP A 474 30.29 -16.49 -4.43
C ASP A 474 30.90 -15.15 -4.91
N GLY A 475 30.12 -14.06 -4.93
CA GLY A 475 30.55 -12.71 -5.33
C GLY A 475 29.66 -12.04 -6.38
N ASP A 476 29.75 -10.72 -6.50
CA ASP A 476 29.00 -9.94 -7.49
C ASP A 476 29.57 -10.17 -8.90
N GLY A 477 28.70 -10.48 -9.87
CA GLY A 477 29.10 -10.58 -11.28
C GLY A 477 29.42 -9.22 -11.93
N GLU A 478 30.04 -9.24 -13.11
CA GLU A 478 30.35 -8.00 -13.85
C GLU A 478 29.06 -7.18 -14.09
N PRO A 479 29.04 -5.86 -13.77
CA PRO A 479 27.84 -5.06 -13.94
C PRO A 479 27.49 -4.83 -15.42
N VAL A 480 26.23 -5.09 -15.76
CA VAL A 480 25.66 -4.71 -17.06
C VAL A 480 25.37 -3.21 -17.02
N ARG A 481 25.85 -2.46 -18.02
CA ARG A 481 25.71 -1.00 -18.10
C ARG A 481 24.62 -0.62 -19.09
N VAL A 482 23.77 0.32 -18.69
CA VAL A 482 22.67 0.85 -19.50
C VAL A 482 22.72 2.38 -19.45
N PRO A 483 22.60 3.08 -20.59
CA PRO A 483 22.60 4.54 -20.60
C PRO A 483 21.48 5.11 -19.70
N LEU A 484 21.84 6.10 -18.87
CA LEU A 484 20.87 6.93 -18.15
C LEU A 484 20.79 8.29 -18.86
N LEU A 485 19.70 8.50 -19.58
CA LEU A 485 19.52 9.68 -20.42
C LEU A 485 19.13 10.90 -19.57
N PRO A 486 19.69 12.09 -19.88
CA PRO A 486 19.35 13.31 -19.18
C PRO A 486 17.89 13.71 -19.37
N PRO A 487 17.32 14.44 -18.40
CA PRO A 487 15.93 14.86 -18.46
C PRO A 487 15.71 15.87 -19.58
N ALA A 488 14.56 15.76 -20.26
CA ALA A 488 14.20 16.66 -21.36
C ALA A 488 13.91 18.11 -20.90
N ALA A 489 13.63 18.30 -19.61
CA ALA A 489 13.42 19.59 -18.96
C ALA A 489 13.93 19.53 -17.51
N PRO A 490 14.23 20.65 -16.84
CA PRO A 490 14.86 20.65 -15.51
C PRO A 490 14.13 19.84 -14.42
N ALA A 491 12.79 19.75 -14.49
CA ALA A 491 11.97 19.00 -13.54
C ALA A 491 11.55 17.60 -14.05
N ALA A 492 11.91 17.24 -15.28
CA ALA A 492 11.63 15.91 -15.82
C ALA A 492 12.57 14.86 -15.20
N PRO A 493 12.17 13.58 -15.17
CA PRO A 493 13.06 12.51 -14.70
C PRO A 493 14.16 12.21 -15.73
N TRP A 494 15.29 11.71 -15.25
CA TRP A 494 16.24 10.98 -16.07
C TRP A 494 15.62 9.64 -16.46
N THR A 495 15.94 9.13 -17.64
CA THR A 495 15.30 7.91 -18.16
C THR A 495 16.29 6.83 -18.53
N ALA A 496 16.01 5.59 -18.13
CA ALA A 496 16.71 4.41 -18.63
C ALA A 496 15.69 3.37 -19.11
N THR A 497 16.02 2.62 -20.17
CA THR A 497 15.18 1.56 -20.69
C THR A 497 15.93 0.24 -20.67
N LEU A 498 15.33 -0.78 -20.06
CA LEU A 498 15.84 -2.15 -20.09
C LEU A 498 14.98 -2.94 -21.07
N ASP A 499 15.62 -3.56 -22.04
CA ASP A 499 14.94 -4.37 -23.04
C ASP A 499 15.36 -5.84 -22.88
N ARG A 500 14.38 -6.71 -22.60
CA ARG A 500 14.58 -8.15 -22.41
C ARG A 500 14.91 -8.92 -23.67
N GLY A 501 14.72 -8.33 -24.85
CA GLY A 501 15.20 -8.86 -26.11
C GLY A 501 16.64 -8.42 -26.45
N ALA A 502 17.13 -7.33 -25.84
CA ALA A 502 18.45 -6.78 -26.14
C ALA A 502 19.51 -7.08 -25.07
N LEU A 503 19.13 -7.17 -23.79
CA LEU A 503 20.08 -7.44 -22.70
C LEU A 503 20.08 -8.93 -22.33
N ASP A 504 21.28 -9.51 -22.30
CA ASP A 504 21.47 -10.90 -21.90
C ASP A 504 21.68 -11.04 -20.39
N LEU A 505 20.57 -11.00 -19.62
CA LEU A 505 20.60 -11.12 -18.17
C LEU A 505 20.37 -12.57 -17.72
N ALA A 506 21.38 -13.19 -17.09
CA ALA A 506 21.26 -14.50 -16.47
C ALA A 506 20.13 -14.55 -15.40
N GLU A 507 19.53 -15.74 -15.21
CA GLU A 507 18.46 -15.99 -14.22
C GLU A 507 18.93 -15.64 -12.80
N GLY A 508 18.19 -14.79 -12.08
CA GLY A 508 18.56 -14.40 -10.73
C GLY A 508 18.02 -13.05 -10.30
N ARG A 509 18.58 -12.54 -9.20
CA ARG A 509 18.30 -11.19 -8.70
C ARG A 509 19.37 -10.23 -9.17
N TRP A 510 18.93 -9.09 -9.69
CA TRP A 510 19.78 -7.98 -10.11
C TRP A 510 19.45 -6.75 -9.28
N ASP A 511 20.47 -6.13 -8.68
CA ASP A 511 20.36 -4.88 -7.95
C ASP A 511 20.83 -3.71 -8.84
N LEU A 512 20.07 -2.61 -8.83
CA LEU A 512 20.28 -1.48 -9.72
C LEU A 512 21.02 -0.34 -9.03
N HIS A 513 21.98 0.26 -9.71
CA HIS A 513 22.79 1.37 -9.21
C HIS A 513 22.89 2.49 -10.25
N VAL A 514 22.97 3.74 -9.79
CA VAL A 514 23.46 4.85 -10.62
C VAL A 514 24.93 5.05 -10.30
N VAL A 515 25.73 5.15 -11.36
CA VAL A 515 27.16 5.44 -11.29
C VAL A 515 27.42 6.81 -11.90
N ARG A 516 28.14 7.65 -11.17
CA ARG A 516 28.62 8.95 -11.64
C ARG A 516 30.11 8.88 -11.95
N PRO A 517 30.51 9.03 -13.23
CA PRO A 517 31.92 8.88 -13.62
C PRO A 517 32.86 9.91 -13.00
N SER A 518 32.40 11.15 -12.82
CA SER A 518 33.25 12.28 -12.38
C SER A 518 33.91 12.07 -11.01
N ASP A 519 33.31 11.25 -10.15
CA ASP A 519 33.83 10.97 -8.80
C ASP A 519 33.72 9.49 -8.40
N GLY A 520 33.37 8.61 -9.35
CA GLY A 520 33.18 7.19 -9.10
C GLY A 520 32.01 6.85 -8.16
N ALA A 521 31.13 7.81 -7.83
CA ALA A 521 30.05 7.57 -6.90
C ALA A 521 29.08 6.52 -7.46
N ARG A 522 28.96 5.38 -6.76
CA ARG A 522 27.99 4.31 -7.04
C ARG A 522 26.96 4.25 -5.92
N ARG A 523 25.67 4.33 -6.26
CA ARG A 523 24.57 4.32 -5.28
C ARG A 523 23.43 3.46 -5.77
N ARG A 524 22.90 2.60 -4.88
CA ARG A 524 21.70 1.81 -5.15
C ARG A 524 20.51 2.72 -5.41
N VAL A 525 19.68 2.33 -6.36
CA VAL A 525 18.46 3.05 -6.70
C VAL A 525 17.39 2.77 -5.64
N VAL A 526 16.96 3.81 -4.93
CA VAL A 526 15.78 3.76 -4.06
C VAL A 526 14.55 3.70 -4.95
N CYS A 527 13.63 2.78 -4.67
CA CYS A 527 12.45 2.57 -5.49
C CYS A 527 11.23 3.26 -4.86
N ARG A 528 10.59 4.13 -5.65
CA ARG A 528 9.31 4.75 -5.30
C ARG A 528 8.16 3.81 -5.65
N TYR A 529 8.10 3.38 -6.91
CA TYR A 529 7.12 2.42 -7.42
C TYR A 529 7.79 1.39 -8.32
N ALA A 530 7.37 0.13 -8.20
CA ALA A 530 7.70 -0.95 -9.12
C ALA A 530 6.39 -1.45 -9.76
N GLU A 531 6.07 -0.93 -10.93
CA GLU A 531 4.79 -1.11 -11.60
C GLU A 531 4.85 -2.30 -12.57
N GLY A 532 4.19 -3.39 -12.19
CA GLY A 532 4.11 -4.62 -12.96
C GLY A 532 2.89 -4.75 -13.87
N ARG A 533 2.06 -3.71 -14.03
CA ARG A 533 0.80 -3.78 -14.81
C ARG A 533 1.03 -4.32 -16.23
N GLY A 534 2.08 -3.85 -16.89
CA GLY A 534 2.44 -4.31 -18.24
C GLY A 534 2.69 -5.81 -18.36
N LEU A 535 2.92 -6.54 -17.26
CA LEU A 535 3.15 -7.98 -17.27
C LEU A 535 1.86 -8.82 -17.38
N LEU A 536 0.68 -8.27 -17.07
CA LEU A 536 -0.56 -9.05 -16.99
C LEU A 536 -1.08 -9.56 -18.33
N GLY A 537 -0.79 -8.83 -19.41
CA GLY A 537 -1.13 -9.21 -20.79
C GLY A 537 0.09 -9.43 -21.68
N LEU A 538 1.28 -9.52 -21.08
CA LEU A 538 2.52 -9.66 -21.83
C LEU A 538 2.73 -11.12 -22.23
N GLU A 539 3.01 -11.34 -23.52
CA GLU A 539 3.43 -12.64 -23.99
C GLU A 539 4.96 -12.80 -23.88
N PRO A 540 5.47 -14.03 -23.65
CA PRO A 540 6.90 -14.30 -23.75
C PRO A 540 7.44 -13.98 -25.14
N LEU A 541 8.72 -13.60 -25.21
CA LEU A 541 9.40 -13.47 -26.50
C LEU A 541 9.38 -14.81 -27.25
N PRO A 542 9.22 -14.80 -28.59
CA PRO A 542 9.26 -16.01 -29.39
C PRO A 542 10.67 -16.61 -29.40
N GLY A 543 10.74 -17.93 -29.59
CA GLY A 543 12.01 -18.65 -29.69
C GLY A 543 12.66 -18.96 -28.34
N SER A 544 13.97 -19.19 -28.38
CA SER A 544 14.81 -19.56 -27.24
C SER A 544 15.93 -18.53 -27.08
N PRO A 545 16.32 -18.17 -25.84
CA PRO A 545 15.81 -18.69 -24.58
C PRO A 545 14.45 -18.09 -24.16
N PHE A 546 13.70 -18.82 -23.33
CA PHE A 546 12.60 -18.23 -22.56
C PHE A 546 13.15 -17.20 -21.58
N CYS A 547 12.64 -15.97 -21.66
CA CYS A 547 13.03 -14.85 -20.81
C CYS A 547 11.81 -14.19 -20.15
N TRP A 548 11.87 -13.97 -18.84
CA TRP A 548 10.83 -13.25 -18.11
C TRP A 548 11.42 -12.42 -16.99
N TRP A 549 10.97 -11.17 -16.84
CA TRP A 549 11.54 -10.20 -15.90
C TRP A 549 10.44 -9.55 -15.06
N ILE A 550 10.66 -9.46 -13.75
CA ILE A 550 9.73 -8.80 -12.82
C ILE A 550 10.51 -7.78 -11.98
N PRO A 551 10.27 -6.45 -12.15
CA PRO A 551 10.80 -5.45 -11.24
C PRO A 551 10.04 -5.49 -9.91
N TYR A 552 10.73 -5.24 -8.80
CA TYR A 552 10.09 -5.21 -7.48
C TYR A 552 10.82 -4.29 -6.50
N LEU A 553 10.07 -3.87 -5.47
CA LEU A 553 10.56 -3.14 -4.31
C LEU A 553 11.11 -4.14 -3.29
N THR A 554 12.38 -4.03 -2.93
CA THR A 554 12.96 -4.84 -1.86
C THR A 554 12.45 -4.37 -0.49
N VAL A 555 12.54 -5.23 0.53
CA VAL A 555 12.21 -4.86 1.92
C VAL A 555 12.96 -3.62 2.42
N ASP A 556 14.19 -3.39 1.94
CA ASP A 556 15.02 -2.24 2.30
C ASP A 556 14.75 -0.98 1.44
N GLY A 557 13.69 -0.99 0.61
CA GLY A 557 13.29 0.17 -0.19
C GLY A 557 14.02 0.38 -1.52
N TYR A 558 14.86 -0.57 -1.97
CA TYR A 558 15.59 -0.47 -3.23
C TYR A 558 14.86 -1.11 -4.42
N LEU A 559 15.20 -0.66 -5.62
CA LEU A 559 14.76 -1.26 -6.88
C LEU A 559 15.60 -2.51 -7.16
N ALA A 560 14.93 -3.64 -7.40
CA ALA A 560 15.56 -4.86 -7.87
C ALA A 560 14.79 -5.44 -9.05
N LEU A 561 15.48 -6.26 -9.83
CA LEU A 561 14.92 -6.99 -10.97
C LEU A 561 15.13 -8.49 -10.74
N ARG A 562 14.04 -9.26 -10.82
CA ARG A 562 14.13 -10.72 -10.90
C ARG A 562 14.06 -11.12 -12.37
N THR A 563 15.02 -11.93 -12.80
CA THR A 563 15.10 -12.44 -14.17
C THR A 563 15.01 -13.96 -14.17
N TRP A 564 14.34 -14.50 -15.16
CA TRP A 564 14.37 -15.91 -15.56
C TRP A 564 14.92 -16.01 -16.97
N ARG A 565 15.77 -17.00 -17.20
CA ARG A 565 16.40 -17.25 -18.49
C ARG A 565 16.66 -18.75 -18.63
N ARG A 566 15.85 -19.42 -19.45
CA ARG A 566 15.89 -20.88 -19.61
C ARG A 566 15.96 -21.21 -21.11
N PRO A 567 16.78 -22.18 -21.55
CA PRO A 567 16.78 -22.62 -22.96
C PRO A 567 15.37 -23.02 -23.42
N CYS A 568 14.63 -23.70 -22.54
CA CYS A 568 13.22 -23.98 -22.71
C CYS A 568 12.50 -23.97 -21.35
N HIS A 569 11.20 -23.75 -21.37
CA HIS A 569 10.35 -23.68 -20.18
C HIS A 569 8.95 -24.24 -20.47
N ALA A 570 8.41 -25.02 -19.55
CA ALA A 570 7.00 -25.41 -19.56
C ALA A 570 6.26 -24.57 -18.51
N GLU A 571 5.39 -23.67 -18.96
CA GLU A 571 4.56 -22.83 -18.10
C GLU A 571 3.29 -23.60 -17.71
N ALA A 572 3.15 -23.91 -16.43
CA ALA A 572 1.93 -24.44 -15.85
C ALA A 572 0.84 -23.35 -15.82
N ARG A 573 -0.19 -23.52 -16.64
CA ARG A 573 -1.33 -22.60 -16.75
C ARG A 573 -2.44 -22.99 -15.78
N GLU A 574 -2.73 -24.29 -15.68
CA GLU A 574 -3.68 -24.86 -14.73
C GLU A 574 -3.03 -26.00 -13.95
N ILE A 575 -3.30 -26.02 -12.64
CA ILE A 575 -2.85 -27.05 -11.70
C ILE A 575 -4.08 -27.43 -10.88
N HIS A 576 -4.61 -28.63 -11.12
CA HIS A 576 -5.83 -29.11 -10.51
C HIS A 576 -5.55 -30.39 -9.72
N ALA A 577 -5.80 -30.35 -8.42
CA ALA A 577 -5.77 -31.52 -7.56
C ALA A 577 -7.16 -32.18 -7.62
N GLY A 578 -7.29 -33.22 -8.45
CA GLY A 578 -8.52 -33.99 -8.62
C GLY A 578 -8.64 -35.13 -7.61
N ALA A 579 -9.61 -36.03 -7.82
CA ALA A 579 -9.79 -37.20 -6.96
C ALA A 579 -8.63 -38.20 -7.11
N ASP A 580 -8.25 -38.56 -8.34
CA ASP A 580 -7.32 -39.67 -8.58
C ASP A 580 -5.87 -39.22 -8.88
N GLY A 581 -5.67 -37.92 -9.10
CA GLY A 581 -4.34 -37.40 -9.41
C GLY A 581 -4.26 -35.88 -9.54
N LEU A 582 -3.02 -35.42 -9.71
CA LEU A 582 -2.69 -34.02 -9.99
C LEU A 582 -2.64 -33.80 -11.50
N THR A 583 -3.60 -33.05 -12.04
CA THR A 583 -3.62 -32.65 -13.46
C THR A 583 -2.91 -31.32 -13.64
N VAL A 584 -2.03 -31.24 -14.63
CA VAL A 584 -1.34 -30.02 -15.04
C VAL A 584 -1.54 -29.79 -16.53
N GLU A 585 -1.98 -28.59 -16.87
CA GLU A 585 -2.05 -28.10 -18.24
C GLU A 585 -1.12 -26.90 -18.41
N GLY A 586 -0.47 -26.81 -19.56
CA GLY A 586 0.50 -25.75 -19.78
C GLY A 586 0.93 -25.50 -21.22
N THR A 587 1.82 -24.52 -21.36
CA THR A 587 2.40 -24.09 -22.63
C THR A 587 3.92 -24.24 -22.62
N LEU A 588 4.49 -24.63 -23.75
CA LEU A 588 5.94 -24.70 -23.96
C LEU A 588 6.47 -23.40 -24.55
N HIS A 589 7.65 -22.99 -24.07
CA HIS A 589 8.39 -21.83 -24.55
C HIS A 589 9.85 -22.23 -24.81
N GLY A 590 10.44 -21.72 -25.90
CA GLY A 590 11.77 -22.11 -26.36
C GLY A 590 11.87 -23.51 -26.97
N VAL A 591 10.76 -24.26 -27.04
CA VAL A 591 10.71 -25.63 -27.55
C VAL A 591 9.28 -25.97 -28.00
N LEU A 592 9.15 -26.91 -28.95
CA LEU A 592 7.88 -27.52 -29.37
C LEU A 592 7.99 -29.05 -29.35
N PHE A 593 6.87 -29.73 -29.17
CA PHE A 593 6.74 -31.16 -29.45
C PHE A 593 6.75 -31.40 -30.95
N GLY A 594 7.38 -32.51 -31.36
CA GLY A 594 7.43 -32.93 -32.75
C GLY A 594 6.26 -33.86 -33.11
N PRO A 595 5.93 -34.01 -34.41
CA PRO A 595 5.01 -35.05 -34.83
C PRO A 595 5.51 -36.44 -34.38
N GLY A 596 4.63 -37.27 -33.84
CA GLY A 596 4.95 -38.64 -33.41
C GLY A 596 5.84 -38.75 -32.16
N THR A 597 6.10 -37.66 -31.44
CA THR A 597 6.82 -37.73 -30.15
C THR A 597 5.91 -38.25 -29.04
N SER A 598 6.47 -39.06 -28.12
CA SER A 598 5.80 -39.50 -26.89
C SER A 598 6.39 -38.81 -25.66
N PRO A 599 6.02 -37.54 -25.40
CA PRO A 599 6.57 -36.81 -24.26
C PRO A 599 6.11 -37.39 -22.92
N ARG A 600 6.95 -37.20 -21.90
CA ARG A 600 6.69 -37.69 -20.54
C ARG A 600 6.86 -36.61 -19.51
N ALA A 601 6.00 -36.60 -18.50
CA ALA A 601 6.21 -35.84 -17.28
C ALA A 601 6.94 -36.73 -16.27
N VAL A 602 7.96 -36.16 -15.62
CA VAL A 602 8.83 -36.85 -14.69
C VAL A 602 8.81 -36.13 -13.36
N ALA A 603 8.41 -36.84 -12.31
CA ALA A 603 8.57 -36.41 -10.93
C ALA A 603 9.90 -36.96 -10.41
N THR A 604 10.91 -36.11 -10.29
CA THR A 604 12.25 -36.47 -9.83
C THR A 604 12.36 -36.23 -8.32
N PRO A 605 12.69 -37.25 -7.51
CA PRO A 605 12.71 -37.13 -6.06
C PRO A 605 13.91 -36.31 -5.58
N ARG A 606 13.71 -35.54 -4.51
CA ARG A 606 14.79 -34.99 -3.68
C ARG A 606 15.09 -35.99 -2.57
N GLY A 607 16.23 -36.67 -2.64
CA GLY A 607 16.62 -37.72 -1.70
C GLY A 607 16.34 -39.12 -2.26
N ALA A 608 16.04 -40.07 -1.38
CA ALA A 608 16.14 -41.50 -1.68
C ALA A 608 14.85 -42.17 -2.19
N CYS A 609 13.80 -41.40 -2.52
CA CYS A 609 12.59 -41.94 -3.16
C CYS A 609 12.84 -42.32 -4.63
N ARG A 610 11.89 -42.98 -5.30
CA ARG A 610 11.97 -43.27 -6.75
C ARG A 610 11.36 -42.15 -7.59
N ALA A 611 11.80 -42.04 -8.85
CA ALA A 611 11.16 -41.17 -9.82
C ALA A 611 9.83 -41.74 -10.32
N VAL A 612 8.86 -40.86 -10.58
CA VAL A 612 7.55 -41.22 -11.14
C VAL A 612 7.45 -40.69 -12.57
N TYR A 613 6.89 -41.51 -13.45
CA TYR A 613 6.70 -41.18 -14.85
C TYR A 613 5.20 -41.23 -15.19
N THR A 614 4.75 -40.25 -15.97
CA THR A 614 3.40 -40.24 -16.55
C THR A 614 3.47 -39.74 -18.00
N GLU A 615 2.61 -40.29 -18.84
CA GLU A 615 2.53 -39.90 -20.25
C GLU A 615 1.92 -38.49 -20.37
N VAL A 616 2.41 -37.72 -21.35
CA VAL A 616 1.90 -36.38 -21.63
C VAL A 616 1.01 -36.42 -22.85
N THR A 617 -0.21 -35.92 -22.70
CA THR A 617 -1.11 -35.66 -23.82
C THR A 617 -0.69 -34.36 -24.49
N VAL A 618 -0.28 -34.44 -25.75
CA VAL A 618 0.03 -33.29 -26.60
C VAL A 618 -1.30 -32.73 -27.13
N LEU A 619 -1.68 -31.53 -26.67
CA LEU A 619 -2.91 -30.87 -27.13
C LEU A 619 -2.68 -30.18 -28.48
N ASP A 620 -1.47 -29.61 -28.64
CA ASP A 620 -0.86 -29.21 -29.91
C ASP A 620 0.67 -29.12 -29.71
N SER A 621 1.41 -28.68 -30.72
CA SER A 621 2.88 -28.63 -30.68
C SER A 621 3.45 -27.79 -29.52
N GLY A 622 2.69 -26.85 -28.96
CA GLY A 622 3.09 -25.99 -27.85
C GLY A 622 2.31 -26.22 -26.56
N ARG A 623 1.23 -27.00 -26.55
CA ARG A 623 0.38 -27.23 -25.38
C ARG A 623 0.38 -28.68 -24.91
N PHE A 624 0.35 -28.86 -23.60
CA PHE A 624 0.34 -30.16 -22.97
C PHE A 624 -0.69 -30.28 -21.86
N ARG A 625 -1.08 -31.53 -21.60
CA ARG A 625 -1.80 -31.95 -20.41
C ARG A 625 -1.19 -33.26 -19.89
N PHE A 626 -1.06 -33.40 -18.58
CA PHE A 626 -0.83 -34.71 -17.96
C PHE A 626 -1.54 -34.81 -16.63
N THR A 627 -1.82 -36.03 -16.21
CA THR A 627 -2.28 -36.34 -14.85
C THR A 627 -1.25 -37.23 -14.18
N LEU A 628 -0.77 -36.83 -13.02
CA LEU A 628 0.10 -37.62 -12.17
C LEU A 628 -0.75 -38.38 -11.14
N PRO A 629 -0.89 -39.72 -11.25
CA PRO A 629 -1.74 -40.49 -10.34
C PRO A 629 -1.17 -40.50 -8.92
N TYR A 630 -2.01 -40.29 -7.91
CA TYR A 630 -1.55 -40.29 -6.51
C TYR A 630 -1.01 -41.65 -6.08
N GLU A 631 -1.62 -42.74 -6.54
CA GLU A 631 -1.16 -44.12 -6.32
C GLU A 631 0.33 -44.32 -6.67
N ARG A 632 0.80 -43.70 -7.77
CA ARG A 632 2.18 -43.83 -8.23
C ARG A 632 3.14 -43.03 -7.37
N VAL A 633 2.71 -41.86 -6.88
CA VAL A 633 3.48 -41.05 -5.93
C VAL A 633 3.64 -41.80 -4.61
N HIS A 634 2.58 -42.42 -4.11
CA HIS A 634 2.62 -43.23 -2.89
C HIS A 634 3.51 -44.47 -3.04
N ALA A 635 3.40 -45.20 -4.16
CA ALA A 635 4.25 -46.34 -4.45
C ALA A 635 5.74 -45.94 -4.52
N ALA A 636 6.06 -44.80 -5.14
CA ALA A 636 7.43 -44.30 -5.25
C ALA A 636 8.04 -43.78 -3.94
N ARG A 637 7.20 -43.49 -2.93
CA ARG A 637 7.64 -43.16 -1.56
C ARG A 637 8.13 -44.41 -0.80
N GLU A 638 7.72 -45.61 -1.21
CA GLU A 638 8.10 -46.90 -0.59
C GLU A 638 7.86 -46.96 0.94
N GLY A 639 6.81 -46.30 1.45
CA GLY A 639 6.49 -46.31 2.88
C GLY A 639 7.52 -45.60 3.79
N ARG A 640 8.50 -44.87 3.22
CA ARG A 640 9.51 -44.15 3.99
C ARG A 640 8.89 -43.07 4.88
N ALA A 641 9.27 -43.08 6.16
CA ALA A 641 8.94 -42.02 7.11
C ALA A 641 9.63 -40.71 6.73
N GLY A 642 9.02 -39.57 7.09
CA GLY A 642 9.53 -38.25 6.70
C GLY A 642 8.82 -37.65 5.48
N SER A 643 9.02 -36.35 5.27
CA SER A 643 8.48 -35.65 4.10
C SER A 643 9.23 -36.07 2.84
N ALA A 644 8.49 -36.41 1.78
CA ALA A 644 9.07 -36.69 0.47
C ALA A 644 8.70 -35.59 -0.53
N VAL A 645 9.63 -35.23 -1.41
CA VAL A 645 9.48 -34.11 -2.35
C VAL A 645 9.94 -34.54 -3.73
N TRP A 646 9.15 -34.23 -4.76
CA TRP A 646 9.51 -34.46 -6.15
C TRP A 646 9.38 -33.18 -6.98
N GLU A 647 10.40 -32.91 -7.78
CA GLU A 647 10.42 -31.84 -8.77
C GLU A 647 9.82 -32.33 -10.08
N LEU A 648 8.84 -31.59 -10.62
CA LEU A 648 8.18 -31.96 -11.87
C LEU A 648 8.90 -31.33 -13.07
N THR A 649 9.15 -32.14 -14.10
CA THR A 649 9.75 -31.72 -15.38
C THR A 649 9.07 -32.45 -16.54
N LEU A 650 9.24 -31.95 -17.76
CA LEU A 650 8.82 -32.65 -18.98
C LEU A 650 10.05 -33.15 -19.77
N ARG A 651 9.86 -34.22 -20.54
CA ARG A 651 10.80 -34.73 -21.53
C ARG A 651 10.11 -34.81 -22.88
N LYS A 652 10.80 -34.44 -23.97
CA LYS A 652 10.23 -34.44 -25.33
C LYS A 652 9.93 -35.85 -25.86
N SER A 653 10.68 -36.84 -25.40
CA SER A 653 10.55 -38.25 -25.73
C SER A 653 11.10 -39.09 -24.57
N PRO A 654 10.83 -40.41 -24.53
CA PRO A 654 11.34 -41.27 -23.46
C PRO A 654 12.87 -41.26 -23.36
N ASP A 655 13.56 -41.17 -24.50
CA ASP A 655 15.04 -41.19 -24.59
C ASP A 655 15.68 -39.82 -24.35
N SER A 656 14.89 -38.75 -24.26
CA SER A 656 15.41 -37.41 -24.04
C SER A 656 15.96 -37.27 -22.61
N THR A 657 17.25 -36.93 -22.50
CA THR A 657 17.93 -36.73 -21.21
C THR A 657 17.85 -35.29 -20.71
N VAL A 658 17.44 -34.34 -21.56
CA VAL A 658 17.36 -32.92 -21.22
C VAL A 658 15.98 -32.59 -20.66
N PRO A 659 15.84 -32.27 -19.36
CA PRO A 659 14.55 -31.92 -18.78
C PRO A 659 14.12 -30.51 -19.20
N ILE A 660 12.85 -30.37 -19.54
CA ILE A 660 12.17 -29.08 -19.65
C ILE A 660 11.62 -28.76 -18.26
N ARG A 661 12.11 -27.67 -17.64
CA ARG A 661 11.63 -27.24 -16.31
C ARG A 661 10.16 -26.86 -16.40
N LEU A 662 9.35 -27.44 -15.51
CA LEU A 662 7.93 -27.14 -15.39
C LEU A 662 7.73 -26.21 -14.19
N GLY A 663 7.02 -25.10 -14.41
CA GLY A 663 6.81 -24.11 -13.37
C GLY A 663 5.82 -23.03 -13.78
N ARG A 664 5.64 -22.02 -12.93
CA ARG A 664 4.78 -20.86 -13.21
C ARG A 664 5.55 -19.57 -12.99
N ILE A 665 5.91 -18.91 -14.07
CA ILE A 665 6.76 -17.71 -14.10
C ILE A 665 6.03 -16.53 -14.72
N ILE A 666 5.20 -16.78 -15.73
CA ILE A 666 4.53 -15.73 -16.49
C ILE A 666 3.54 -14.99 -15.56
N GLY A 667 3.45 -13.67 -15.77
CA GLY A 667 2.68 -12.75 -14.95
C GLY A 667 3.56 -11.89 -14.04
N ASP A 668 2.96 -11.35 -13.00
CA ASP A 668 3.52 -10.26 -12.18
C ASP A 668 3.84 -10.67 -10.73
N ILE A 669 3.63 -11.94 -10.38
CA ILE A 669 3.85 -12.44 -9.02
C ILE A 669 5.28 -12.97 -8.90
N LEU A 670 6.08 -12.30 -8.06
CA LEU A 670 7.49 -12.64 -7.84
C LEU A 670 7.69 -13.93 -7.05
N ASP A 671 6.97 -14.08 -5.94
CA ASP A 671 7.04 -15.25 -5.04
C ASP A 671 5.66 -15.84 -4.89
N ARG A 672 5.52 -17.09 -5.34
CA ARG A 672 4.24 -17.80 -5.44
C ARG A 672 3.97 -18.75 -4.28
N ASP A 673 4.93 -18.96 -3.37
CA ASP A 673 4.81 -19.92 -2.25
C ASP A 673 3.59 -19.65 -1.38
N ARG A 674 3.24 -18.37 -1.21
CA ARG A 674 2.12 -17.92 -0.35
C ARG A 674 0.87 -17.51 -1.11
N THR A 675 0.96 -17.33 -2.43
CA THR A 675 -0.17 -16.88 -3.26
C THR A 675 -0.84 -18.06 -3.96
N ASP A 676 -0.06 -18.91 -4.62
CA ASP A 676 -0.52 -20.06 -5.39
C ASP A 676 -0.57 -21.28 -4.45
N VAL A 677 -1.38 -21.17 -3.40
CA VAL A 677 -1.58 -22.22 -2.40
C VAL A 677 -2.63 -23.19 -2.91
N HIS A 678 -2.22 -24.44 -3.08
CA HIS A 678 -3.09 -25.54 -3.46
C HIS A 678 -3.39 -26.44 -2.25
N PRO A 679 -4.59 -27.05 -2.18
CA PRO A 679 -4.97 -27.95 -1.10
C PRO A 679 -4.12 -29.23 -1.10
N VAL A 680 -3.95 -29.84 0.07
CA VAL A 680 -3.41 -31.19 0.21
C VAL A 680 -4.52 -32.17 -0.19
N THR A 681 -4.28 -32.98 -1.22
CA THR A 681 -5.27 -33.94 -1.74
C THR A 681 -4.62 -35.31 -1.81
N HIS A 682 -5.25 -36.33 -1.21
CA HIS A 682 -4.66 -37.66 -1.03
C HIS A 682 -3.24 -37.61 -0.41
N GLY A 683 -2.98 -36.70 0.53
CA GLY A 683 -1.66 -36.56 1.16
C GLY A 683 -0.56 -36.00 0.25
N VAL A 684 -0.89 -35.52 -0.94
CA VAL A 684 0.02 -34.86 -1.89
C VAL A 684 -0.32 -33.38 -1.99
N ARG A 685 0.70 -32.52 -1.92
CA ARG A 685 0.57 -31.07 -2.03
C ARG A 685 1.42 -30.53 -3.19
N PRO A 686 0.83 -29.99 -4.25
CA PRO A 686 1.58 -29.22 -5.23
C PRO A 686 1.90 -27.82 -4.67
N TYR A 687 3.10 -27.32 -4.97
CA TYR A 687 3.50 -25.96 -4.64
C TYR A 687 4.58 -25.47 -5.60
N LEU A 688 4.77 -24.16 -5.67
CA LEU A 688 5.78 -23.52 -6.50
C LEU A 688 6.95 -23.08 -5.63
N THR A 689 8.18 -23.39 -6.04
CA THR A 689 9.38 -22.89 -5.36
C THR A 689 9.56 -21.39 -5.58
N ARG A 690 10.48 -20.76 -4.84
CA ARG A 690 10.88 -19.35 -5.12
C ARG A 690 11.47 -19.14 -6.51
N ALA A 691 11.94 -20.20 -7.17
CA ALA A 691 12.40 -20.13 -8.56
C ALA A 691 11.25 -20.27 -9.57
N GLY A 692 10.02 -20.50 -9.10
CA GLY A 692 8.83 -20.73 -9.91
C GLY A 692 8.64 -22.17 -10.37
N ASP A 693 9.52 -23.10 -9.98
CA ASP A 693 9.41 -24.50 -10.40
C ASP A 693 8.30 -25.24 -9.64
N LEU A 694 7.57 -26.10 -10.34
CA LEU A 694 6.48 -26.90 -9.79
C LEU A 694 7.02 -28.15 -9.10
N VAL A 695 6.61 -28.32 -7.84
CA VAL A 695 7.05 -29.38 -6.96
C VAL A 695 5.83 -30.01 -6.29
N ILE A 696 5.90 -31.29 -5.99
CA ILE A 696 4.94 -31.98 -5.14
C ILE A 696 5.60 -32.44 -3.85
N GLY A 697 4.91 -32.27 -2.72
CA GLY A 697 5.33 -32.73 -1.41
C GLY A 697 4.33 -33.72 -0.82
N CYS A 698 4.83 -34.77 -0.16
CA CYS A 698 4.07 -35.65 0.72
C CYS A 698 4.48 -35.37 2.17
N PRO A 699 3.76 -34.52 2.93
CA PRO A 699 4.10 -34.24 4.32
C PRO A 699 3.90 -35.48 5.22
N THR A 700 4.54 -35.47 6.39
CA THR A 700 4.47 -36.54 7.41
C THR A 700 3.12 -36.61 8.12
N THR A 701 2.38 -35.50 8.18
CA THR A 701 1.06 -35.38 8.78
C THR A 701 0.25 -34.31 8.04
N VAL A 702 -1.03 -34.60 7.79
CA VAL A 702 -2.00 -33.59 7.34
C VAL A 702 -2.47 -32.87 8.61
N ASN A 703 -1.98 -31.66 8.85
CA ASN A 703 -2.50 -30.76 9.88
C ASN A 703 -3.38 -29.70 9.24
#